data_AF-A0A928U9I2-F1
#
_entry.id   AF-A0A928U9I2-F1
#
_cell.length_a   1.000
_cell.length_b   1.000
_cell.length_c   1.000
_cell.angle_alpha   90.00
_cell.angle_beta   90.00
_cell.angle_gamma   90.00
#
_symmetry.space_group_name_H-M   'P 1'
#
loop_
_entity.id
_entity.type
_entity.pdbx_description
1 polymer ?
#
loop_
_entity_poly.entity_id
_entity_poly.type
_entity_poly.pdbx_seq_one_letter_code
_entity_poly.pdbx_strand_id
1 'polypeptide(L)'
;MFRNRKIKNPLLKNVHNRLDEAIEVIREKDPVFYKNCHKLFPVLKTPEHVWKIPLEFYTDGGVKLVLRITVVFHNLALGPPKGGILLIPPHILGDGFFELFDQLRKQKTSLDEIREFCFEWVSEGIEALSIVTTLKLALYSLPLGGGMCGIFLGKPEYDRGELFLKSIDLTNNEKRRLVREVGYLLTKEGIMGYDAYSPGPDIGTDGAMMDSIADGHFRALTEMEKIREKGLLEKLKSIRDAEIVWTVDLPYLKTAAAFAKEIKIPAEAKRSVPELGAVTFKTHGGLAGRGEATAFAAVEITNILVWHNEDPKDYLKVRIGRERKNYLAEKTVVIHGFDNIGLNASQFFSRKGAKVVAVSEYERREKKLVAVYNYEGIDVDALIRHKETCGGIYGFRGASVYAEPYQLLNEKVDIVFLAAIENQIHDHNAESIQARYVISAANAGISQEGYHILIKKGKIVARDSIVKSGGIIASYLEKIQNAQNDYWEKEYVFKDIISRIENVLKNNVFKNLVEKHSIDLSVAGDVAAIKRITSTMEAKNAPQKKMKDKKPLIIGIFDSGQGGIIVTEKLNRILPVGNIKLLLFTDKANFPFGQKSKEEINDITFRAVHEINERCKTMHQSNGFFYRFIYNTPYFLKTVFIWLGIIPRDVIVCFACNTVDTMVNHKKLRIRFPHIQFIGPVKKTLLKINALPKDARIGIIGTVGTIKSGIYEKRIREAGYHVLAKPTPLLAVLSEMLYKKSFDTEEKQKEFYKTARDLIYVNLKEFIKKNTISHLCLACTHYDYLKSTLKDLFGEVEFISTVETVIEEVQDIINQIPLQMGERELEFIKRARKGKDLDRLILEDIISSQNLSPEEKVKLGDREDQIKNILQNKLEGITADEIEEMKFFDSNSVKVKYNGKERLVSLFHLQ
;
A
#
# COMPACT_ATOMS: atom_id res chain seq x y z
N MET A 1 -7.75 -29.19 -23.87
CA MET A 1 -6.61 -30.05 -24.23
C MET A 1 -5.67 -30.41 -23.06
N PHE A 2 -5.79 -29.87 -21.84
CA PHE A 2 -4.82 -30.10 -20.74
C PHE A 2 -5.15 -31.22 -19.72
N ARG A 3 -6.15 -32.08 -19.92
CA ARG A 3 -6.62 -32.98 -18.85
C ARG A 3 -5.74 -34.22 -18.55
N ASN A 4 -4.70 -34.53 -19.34
CA ASN A 4 -3.88 -35.76 -19.18
C ASN A 4 -2.35 -35.53 -19.22
N ARG A 5 -1.82 -34.35 -18.83
CA ARG A 5 -0.36 -34.16 -18.73
C ARG A 5 0.16 -34.84 -17.45
N LYS A 6 1.11 -35.76 -17.57
CA LYS A 6 1.82 -36.34 -16.42
C LYS A 6 2.86 -35.33 -15.91
N ILE A 7 2.53 -34.64 -14.81
CA ILE A 7 3.41 -33.68 -14.14
C ILE A 7 4.67 -34.42 -13.68
N LYS A 8 5.85 -33.94 -14.08
CA LYS A 8 7.15 -34.52 -13.73
C LYS A 8 7.79 -33.79 -12.55
N ASN A 9 7.63 -32.48 -12.50
CA ASN A 9 8.23 -31.61 -11.49
C ASN A 9 7.48 -31.71 -10.15
N PRO A 10 8.14 -32.14 -9.06
CA PRO A 10 7.54 -32.26 -7.73
C PRO A 10 6.96 -30.95 -7.19
N LEU A 11 7.55 -29.80 -7.55
CA LEU A 11 7.07 -28.49 -7.10
C LEU A 11 5.64 -28.22 -7.60
N LEU A 12 5.38 -28.48 -8.88
CA LEU A 12 4.04 -28.28 -9.47
C LEU A 12 3.02 -29.24 -8.84
N LYS A 13 3.43 -30.51 -8.63
CA LYS A 13 2.61 -31.50 -7.93
C LYS A 13 2.25 -31.04 -6.51
N ASN A 14 3.21 -30.53 -5.76
CA ASN A 14 2.99 -30.02 -4.39
C ASN A 14 2.04 -28.82 -4.38
N VAL A 15 2.17 -27.89 -5.32
CA VAL A 15 1.26 -26.75 -5.45
C VAL A 15 -0.16 -27.23 -5.80
N HIS A 16 -0.32 -28.21 -6.69
CA HIS A 16 -1.63 -28.78 -6.99
C HIS A 16 -2.27 -29.48 -5.78
N ASN A 17 -1.49 -30.23 -5.00
CA ASN A 17 -1.97 -30.87 -3.77
C ASN A 17 -2.44 -29.83 -2.74
N ARG A 18 -1.71 -28.72 -2.59
CA ARG A 18 -2.12 -27.60 -1.72
C ARG A 18 -3.45 -26.98 -2.15
N LEU A 19 -3.65 -26.79 -3.45
CA LEU A 19 -4.92 -26.29 -3.98
C LEU A 19 -6.05 -27.26 -3.67
N ASP A 20 -5.84 -28.56 -3.86
CA ASP A 20 -6.83 -29.59 -3.56
C ASP A 20 -7.21 -29.60 -2.08
N GLU A 21 -6.23 -29.55 -1.18
CA GLU A 21 -6.46 -29.47 0.27
C GLU A 21 -7.32 -28.25 0.64
N ALA A 22 -6.99 -27.07 0.09
CA ALA A 22 -7.77 -25.86 0.36
C ALA A 22 -9.18 -25.91 -0.25
N ILE A 23 -9.35 -26.49 -1.44
CA ILE A 23 -10.66 -26.69 -2.08
C ILE A 23 -11.52 -27.66 -1.26
N GLU A 24 -10.93 -28.73 -0.73
CA GLU A 24 -11.59 -29.66 0.17
C GLU A 24 -12.06 -28.99 1.46
N VAL A 25 -11.21 -28.16 2.07
CA VAL A 25 -11.60 -27.35 3.23
C VAL A 25 -12.75 -26.40 2.89
N ILE A 26 -12.77 -25.80 1.70
CA ILE A 26 -13.91 -24.98 1.24
C ILE A 26 -15.17 -25.84 1.10
N ARG A 27 -15.06 -27.04 0.54
CA ARG A 27 -16.19 -27.98 0.37
C ARG A 27 -16.84 -28.32 1.71
N GLU A 28 -16.02 -28.62 2.71
CA GLU A 28 -16.48 -29.02 4.05
C GLU A 28 -16.98 -27.86 4.89
N LYS A 29 -16.23 -26.74 4.93
CA LYS A 29 -16.47 -25.63 5.87
C LYS A 29 -17.35 -24.52 5.28
N ASP A 30 -17.48 -24.45 3.95
CA ASP A 30 -18.32 -23.47 3.23
C ASP A 30 -18.98 -24.10 1.98
N PRO A 31 -19.91 -25.06 2.17
CA PRO A 31 -20.53 -25.81 1.07
C PRO A 31 -21.34 -24.93 0.11
N VAL A 32 -21.86 -23.80 0.59
CA VAL A 32 -22.58 -22.82 -0.25
C VAL A 32 -21.63 -22.18 -1.24
N PHE A 33 -20.48 -21.69 -0.78
CA PHE A 33 -19.44 -21.16 -1.66
C PHE A 33 -18.95 -22.21 -2.64
N TYR A 34 -18.66 -23.42 -2.16
CA TYR A 34 -18.22 -24.53 -3.00
C TYR A 34 -19.22 -24.79 -4.14
N LYS A 35 -20.51 -24.91 -3.83
CA LYS A 35 -21.55 -25.16 -4.83
C LYS A 35 -21.59 -24.10 -5.93
N ASN A 36 -21.40 -22.82 -5.58
CA ASN A 36 -21.40 -21.73 -6.55
C ASN A 36 -20.14 -21.71 -7.43
N CYS A 37 -18.98 -22.00 -6.84
CA CYS A 37 -17.67 -21.84 -7.51
C CYS A 37 -17.05 -23.15 -8.04
N HIS A 38 -17.61 -24.34 -7.77
CA HIS A 38 -16.93 -25.63 -8.04
C HIS A 38 -16.43 -25.82 -9.48
N LYS A 39 -17.09 -25.21 -10.48
CA LYS A 39 -16.69 -25.28 -11.89
C LYS A 39 -15.40 -24.49 -12.19
N LEU A 40 -15.02 -23.56 -11.31
CA LEU A 40 -13.85 -22.70 -11.47
C LEU A 40 -12.59 -23.31 -10.84
N PHE A 41 -12.73 -24.20 -9.87
CA PHE A 41 -11.58 -24.80 -9.18
C PHE A 41 -10.61 -25.54 -10.09
N PRO A 42 -11.04 -26.31 -11.11
CA PRO A 42 -10.09 -26.95 -12.04
C PRO A 42 -9.21 -25.96 -12.82
N VAL A 43 -9.68 -24.72 -13.01
CA VAL A 43 -8.93 -23.68 -13.74
C VAL A 43 -7.73 -23.18 -12.92
N LEU A 44 -7.77 -23.31 -11.59
CA LEU A 44 -6.68 -22.89 -10.69
C LEU A 44 -5.40 -23.74 -10.81
N LYS A 45 -5.46 -24.86 -11.53
CA LYS A 45 -4.32 -25.76 -11.77
C LYS A 45 -3.76 -25.63 -13.18
N THR A 46 -4.30 -24.73 -13.99
CA THR A 46 -3.92 -24.59 -15.39
C THR A 46 -3.65 -23.12 -15.68
N PRO A 47 -2.47 -22.76 -16.18
CA PRO A 47 -2.20 -21.38 -16.52
C PRO A 47 -3.05 -20.91 -17.70
N GLU A 48 -3.46 -19.63 -17.67
CA GLU A 48 -4.17 -18.97 -18.76
C GLU A 48 -3.29 -18.81 -20.01
N HIS A 49 -1.99 -18.51 -19.82
CA HIS A 49 -1.05 -18.35 -20.94
C HIS A 49 0.33 -18.94 -20.62
N VAL A 50 0.94 -19.56 -21.63
CA VAL A 50 2.31 -20.08 -21.61
C VAL A 50 2.99 -19.74 -22.92
N TRP A 51 4.11 -19.02 -22.86
CA TRP A 51 4.99 -18.76 -23.99
C TRP A 51 6.30 -19.50 -23.82
N LYS A 52 6.79 -20.07 -24.92
CA LYS A 52 8.09 -20.73 -25.04
C LYS A 52 8.84 -20.06 -26.18
N ILE A 53 9.77 -19.18 -25.84
CA ILE A 53 10.37 -18.24 -26.80
C ILE A 53 11.86 -18.58 -26.97
N PRO A 54 12.32 -18.90 -28.19
CA PRO A 54 13.75 -19.01 -28.45
C PRO A 54 14.38 -17.61 -28.45
N LEU A 55 15.57 -17.49 -27.86
CA LEU A 55 16.37 -16.26 -27.88
C LEU A 55 17.79 -16.59 -28.35
N GLU A 56 18.21 -15.95 -29.44
CA GLU A 56 19.60 -15.96 -29.86
C GLU A 56 20.37 -14.89 -29.07
N PHE A 57 21.47 -15.28 -28.44
CA PHE A 57 22.29 -14.40 -27.62
C PHE A 57 23.78 -14.63 -27.92
N TYR A 58 24.56 -13.56 -28.00
CA TYR A 58 26.00 -13.64 -28.23
C TYR A 58 26.77 -13.24 -26.98
N THR A 59 27.65 -14.14 -26.52
CA THR A 59 28.61 -13.90 -25.43
C THR A 59 29.60 -12.79 -25.79
N ASP A 60 30.35 -12.30 -24.79
CA ASP A 60 31.41 -11.32 -24.99
C ASP A 60 32.52 -11.86 -25.92
N GLY A 61 32.73 -13.18 -25.92
CA GLY A 61 33.64 -13.88 -26.84
C GLY A 61 33.07 -14.17 -28.24
N GLY A 62 31.87 -13.67 -28.57
CA GLY A 62 31.23 -13.86 -29.87
C GLY A 62 30.56 -15.23 -30.08
N VAL A 63 30.55 -16.11 -29.06
CA VAL A 63 29.87 -17.40 -29.13
C VAL A 63 28.36 -17.19 -29.15
N LYS A 64 27.69 -17.74 -30.17
CA LYS A 64 26.23 -17.77 -30.31
C LYS A 64 25.62 -18.83 -29.40
N LEU A 65 24.68 -18.42 -28.56
CA LEU A 65 23.85 -19.25 -27.71
C LEU A 65 22.40 -19.19 -28.19
N VAL A 66 21.70 -20.32 -28.14
CA VAL A 66 20.25 -20.38 -28.36
C VAL A 66 19.61 -20.80 -27.05
N LEU A 67 19.01 -19.83 -26.36
CA LEU A 67 18.37 -20.00 -25.07
C LEU A 67 16.86 -20.16 -25.26
N ARG A 68 16.20 -20.84 -24.32
CA ARG A 68 14.73 -20.94 -24.30
C ARG A 68 14.19 -20.22 -23.07
N ILE A 69 13.26 -19.31 -23.31
CA ILE A 69 12.55 -18.54 -22.30
C ILE A 69 11.17 -19.16 -22.13
N THR A 70 10.76 -19.37 -20.89
CA THR A 70 9.39 -19.74 -20.54
C THR A 70 8.74 -18.59 -19.80
N VAL A 71 7.61 -18.10 -20.30
CA VAL A 71 6.78 -17.12 -19.59
C VAL A 71 5.41 -17.75 -19.31
N VAL A 72 4.96 -17.72 -18.06
CA VAL A 72 3.67 -18.28 -17.65
C VAL A 72 2.85 -17.20 -16.96
N PHE A 73 1.61 -17.00 -17.41
CA PHE A 73 0.59 -16.26 -16.67
C PHE A 73 -0.45 -17.26 -16.17
N HIS A 74 -0.58 -17.35 -14.85
CA HIS A 74 -1.47 -18.32 -14.25
C HIS A 74 -2.92 -17.86 -14.32
N ASN A 75 -3.23 -16.71 -13.72
CA ASN A 75 -4.60 -16.21 -13.62
C ASN A 75 -4.62 -14.68 -13.66
N LEU A 76 -5.42 -14.11 -14.58
CA LEU A 76 -5.53 -12.68 -14.84
C LEU A 76 -6.87 -12.10 -14.37
N ALA A 77 -7.64 -12.85 -13.58
CA ALA A 77 -8.90 -12.36 -13.03
C ALA A 77 -8.71 -11.11 -12.17
N LEU A 78 -7.61 -11.02 -11.41
CA LEU A 78 -7.36 -9.92 -10.47
C LEU A 78 -6.75 -8.67 -11.11
N GLY A 79 -6.10 -8.80 -12.27
CA GLY A 79 -5.41 -7.70 -12.93
C GLY A 79 -4.22 -8.17 -13.76
N PRO A 80 -3.36 -7.24 -14.22
CA PRO A 80 -2.20 -7.58 -15.05
C PRO A 80 -1.19 -8.45 -14.27
N PRO A 81 -0.44 -9.32 -14.96
CA PRO A 81 0.40 -10.30 -14.30
C PRO A 81 1.63 -9.65 -13.65
N LYS A 82 1.96 -10.09 -12.44
CA LYS A 82 3.16 -9.73 -11.69
C LYS A 82 3.93 -10.99 -11.35
N GLY A 83 5.24 -10.97 -11.55
CA GLY A 83 6.09 -12.13 -11.34
C GLY A 83 7.56 -11.81 -11.19
N GLY A 84 8.35 -12.85 -10.97
CA GLY A 84 9.81 -12.82 -11.04
C GLY A 84 10.35 -13.22 -12.42
N ILE A 85 11.58 -12.82 -12.73
CA ILE A 85 12.38 -13.40 -13.82
C ILE A 85 13.53 -14.20 -13.20
N LEU A 86 13.68 -15.46 -13.60
CA LEU A 86 14.69 -16.39 -13.09
C LEU A 86 15.76 -16.69 -14.15
N LEU A 87 17.02 -16.74 -13.71
CA LEU A 87 18.11 -17.40 -14.46
C LEU A 87 18.39 -18.74 -13.78
N ILE A 88 18.14 -19.84 -14.49
CA ILE A 88 18.07 -21.19 -13.90
C ILE A 88 19.27 -22.02 -14.37
N PRO A 89 20.37 -22.08 -13.58
CA PRO A 89 21.47 -22.98 -13.85
C PRO A 89 21.11 -24.45 -13.50
N PRO A 90 21.81 -25.45 -14.04
CA PRO A 90 21.51 -26.87 -13.78
C PRO A 90 21.52 -27.29 -12.30
N HIS A 91 22.42 -26.73 -11.50
CA HIS A 91 22.63 -27.18 -10.12
C HIS A 91 21.46 -26.86 -9.17
N ILE A 92 20.51 -26.00 -9.57
CA ILE A 92 19.33 -25.68 -8.76
C ILE A 92 18.09 -26.51 -9.14
N LEU A 93 18.21 -27.48 -10.05
CA LEU A 93 17.06 -28.28 -10.50
C LEU A 93 16.59 -29.34 -9.48
N GLY A 94 17.40 -29.59 -8.44
CA GLY A 94 17.12 -30.51 -7.34
C GLY A 94 17.40 -31.98 -7.66
N ASP A 95 17.47 -32.81 -6.62
CA ASP A 95 17.90 -34.22 -6.73
C ASP A 95 16.94 -35.05 -7.60
N GLY A 96 15.63 -34.85 -7.45
CA GLY A 96 14.63 -35.56 -8.26
C GLY A 96 14.75 -35.30 -9.76
N PHE A 97 15.29 -34.15 -10.17
CA PHE A 97 15.63 -33.92 -11.58
C PHE A 97 16.77 -34.82 -12.01
N PHE A 98 17.86 -34.85 -11.23
CA PHE A 98 19.07 -35.59 -11.56
C PHE A 98 18.87 -37.11 -11.53
N GLU A 99 18.00 -37.61 -10.64
CA GLU A 99 17.58 -39.02 -10.66
C GLU A 99 16.90 -39.41 -11.98
N LEU A 100 15.95 -38.59 -12.45
CA LEU A 100 15.29 -38.82 -13.73
C LEU A 100 16.23 -38.61 -14.93
N PHE A 101 17.13 -37.63 -14.83
CA PHE A 101 18.14 -37.38 -15.85
C PHE A 101 19.10 -38.57 -16.00
N ASP A 102 19.51 -39.20 -14.89
CA ASP A 102 20.33 -40.41 -14.89
C ASP A 102 19.57 -41.64 -15.44
N GLN A 103 18.25 -41.75 -15.19
CA GLN A 103 17.43 -42.79 -15.80
C GLN A 103 17.37 -42.64 -17.34
N LEU A 104 17.20 -41.42 -17.84
CA LEU A 104 17.22 -41.14 -19.29
C LEU A 104 18.61 -41.45 -19.90
N ARG A 105 19.68 -41.14 -19.17
CA ARG A 105 21.06 -41.54 -19.54
C ARG A 105 21.16 -43.07 -19.69
N LYS A 106 20.68 -43.84 -18.71
CA LYS A 106 20.70 -45.32 -18.73
C LYS A 106 19.86 -45.91 -19.87
N GLN A 107 18.79 -45.23 -20.27
CA GLN A 107 17.91 -45.64 -21.38
C GLN A 107 18.46 -45.27 -22.77
N LYS A 108 19.61 -44.59 -22.86
CA LYS A 108 20.18 -44.09 -24.13
C LYS A 108 19.19 -43.22 -24.93
N THR A 109 18.40 -42.41 -24.21
CA THR A 109 17.44 -41.47 -24.81
C THR A 109 18.15 -40.49 -25.75
N SER A 110 17.46 -40.07 -26.81
CA SER A 110 18.04 -39.14 -27.78
C SER A 110 18.29 -37.76 -27.16
N LEU A 111 19.28 -37.02 -27.68
CA LEU A 111 19.65 -35.71 -27.13
C LEU A 111 18.51 -34.69 -27.22
N ASP A 112 17.68 -34.77 -28.26
CA ASP A 112 16.54 -33.86 -28.44
C ASP A 112 15.41 -34.15 -27.45
N GLU A 113 15.12 -35.42 -27.17
CA GLU A 113 14.19 -35.80 -26.10
C GLU A 113 14.68 -35.36 -24.72
N ILE A 114 15.99 -35.44 -24.46
CA ILE A 114 16.60 -34.97 -23.21
C ILE A 114 16.50 -33.44 -23.09
N ARG A 115 16.75 -32.70 -24.18
CA ARG A 115 16.58 -31.23 -24.21
C ARG A 115 15.13 -30.84 -23.90
N GLU A 116 14.18 -31.54 -24.50
CA GLU A 116 12.76 -31.27 -24.24
C GLU A 116 12.37 -31.65 -22.81
N PHE A 117 12.89 -32.76 -22.27
CA PHE A 117 12.70 -33.10 -20.85
C PHE A 117 13.19 -31.99 -19.91
N CYS A 118 14.42 -31.50 -20.11
CA CYS A 118 14.98 -30.43 -19.28
C CYS A 118 14.12 -29.17 -19.36
N PHE A 119 13.70 -28.80 -20.58
CA PHE A 119 12.90 -27.61 -20.80
C PHE A 119 11.49 -27.74 -20.20
N GLU A 120 10.85 -28.90 -20.33
CA GLU A 120 9.57 -29.21 -19.71
C GLU A 120 9.65 -29.14 -18.18
N TRP A 121 10.71 -29.70 -17.59
CA TRP A 121 10.94 -29.64 -16.15
C TRP A 121 11.01 -28.20 -15.63
N VAL A 122 11.80 -27.35 -16.31
CA VAL A 122 11.89 -25.93 -15.99
C VAL A 122 10.54 -25.24 -16.19
N SER A 123 9.84 -25.53 -17.28
CA SER A 123 8.54 -24.95 -17.57
C SER A 123 7.50 -25.27 -16.49
N GLU A 124 7.46 -26.50 -15.98
CA GLU A 124 6.57 -26.89 -14.88
C GLU A 124 6.94 -26.19 -13.56
N GLY A 125 8.22 -25.94 -13.32
CA GLY A 125 8.68 -25.13 -12.18
C GLY A 125 8.19 -23.68 -12.26
N ILE A 126 8.31 -23.06 -13.44
CA ILE A 126 7.80 -21.69 -13.68
C ILE A 126 6.29 -21.62 -13.54
N GLU A 127 5.57 -22.64 -14.01
CA GLU A 127 4.12 -22.78 -13.82
C GLU A 127 3.76 -22.82 -12.33
N ALA A 128 4.43 -23.65 -11.53
CA ALA A 128 4.20 -23.76 -10.10
C ALA A 128 4.41 -22.42 -9.37
N LEU A 129 5.53 -21.73 -9.67
CA LEU A 129 5.84 -20.42 -9.07
C LEU A 129 4.83 -19.34 -9.48
N SER A 130 4.27 -19.41 -10.69
CA SER A 130 3.22 -18.48 -11.14
C SER A 130 1.91 -18.67 -10.37
N ILE A 131 1.52 -19.92 -10.06
CA ILE A 131 0.35 -20.25 -9.22
C ILE A 131 0.54 -19.70 -7.80
N VAL A 132 1.68 -20.00 -7.17
CA VAL A 132 2.01 -19.49 -5.83
C VAL A 132 1.99 -17.96 -5.80
N THR A 133 2.44 -17.31 -6.88
CA THR A 133 2.39 -15.86 -7.00
C THR A 133 0.95 -15.33 -7.07
N THR A 134 0.06 -15.96 -7.85
CA THR A 134 -1.37 -15.62 -7.85
C THR A 134 -1.98 -15.72 -6.45
N LEU A 135 -1.72 -16.80 -5.72
CA LEU A 135 -2.28 -17.02 -4.39
C LEU A 135 -1.86 -15.91 -3.41
N LYS A 136 -0.57 -15.54 -3.43
CA LYS A 136 -0.05 -14.44 -2.59
C LYS A 136 -0.68 -13.10 -2.95
N LEU A 137 -0.76 -12.76 -4.24
CA LEU A 137 -1.38 -11.51 -4.70
C LEU A 137 -2.86 -11.44 -4.29
N ALA A 138 -3.58 -12.55 -4.44
CA ALA A 138 -4.97 -12.67 -4.04
C ALA A 138 -5.16 -12.50 -2.53
N LEU A 139 -4.38 -13.20 -1.70
CA LEU A 139 -4.48 -13.14 -0.25
C LEU A 139 -4.36 -11.69 0.25
N TYR A 140 -3.35 -10.97 -0.25
CA TYR A 140 -3.08 -9.59 0.17
C TYR A 140 -3.89 -8.52 -0.56
N SER A 141 -4.94 -8.94 -1.28
CA SER A 141 -5.86 -8.04 -1.98
C SER A 141 -5.19 -7.11 -2.99
N LEU A 142 -4.08 -7.56 -3.60
CA LEU A 142 -3.38 -6.81 -4.63
C LEU A 142 -4.07 -7.04 -5.99
N PRO A 143 -4.35 -5.98 -6.77
CA PRO A 143 -5.09 -6.08 -8.02
C PRO A 143 -4.17 -6.51 -9.19
N LEU A 144 -3.52 -7.66 -9.03
CA LEU A 144 -2.54 -8.19 -9.96
C LEU A 144 -2.73 -9.70 -10.11
N GLY A 145 -2.57 -10.20 -11.33
CA GLY A 145 -2.51 -11.62 -11.63
C GLY A 145 -1.13 -12.20 -11.36
N GLY A 146 -1.01 -13.52 -11.26
CA GLY A 146 0.29 -14.18 -11.12
C GLY A 146 0.94 -14.43 -12.47
N GLY A 147 2.19 -13.98 -12.63
CA GLY A 147 3.04 -14.31 -13.76
C GLY A 147 4.41 -14.81 -13.29
N MET A 148 5.17 -15.44 -14.18
CA MET A 148 6.55 -15.85 -13.91
C MET A 148 7.30 -16.04 -15.23
N CYS A 149 8.61 -15.77 -15.23
CA CYS A 149 9.46 -15.97 -16.39
C CYS A 149 10.75 -16.69 -15.97
N GLY A 150 11.20 -17.66 -16.75
CA GLY A 150 12.40 -18.43 -16.50
C GLY A 150 13.24 -18.61 -17.75
N ILE A 151 14.56 -18.53 -17.57
CA ILE A 151 15.54 -18.73 -18.64
C ILE A 151 16.45 -19.87 -18.19
N PHE A 152 16.41 -20.98 -18.93
CA PHE A 152 17.23 -22.14 -18.61
C PHE A 152 18.66 -21.97 -19.13
N LEU A 153 19.64 -22.07 -18.22
CA LEU A 153 21.07 -21.95 -18.49
C LEU A 153 21.77 -23.31 -18.46
N GLY A 154 21.11 -24.36 -18.98
CA GLY A 154 21.66 -25.70 -19.07
C GLY A 154 21.70 -26.20 -20.50
N LYS A 155 22.76 -26.96 -20.83
CA LYS A 155 22.95 -27.57 -22.14
C LYS A 155 23.29 -29.05 -21.97
N PRO A 156 22.35 -29.97 -22.25
CA PRO A 156 22.66 -31.39 -22.27
C PRO A 156 23.56 -31.70 -23.48
N GLU A 157 24.61 -32.48 -23.25
CA GLU A 157 25.60 -32.87 -24.25
C GLU A 157 26.08 -34.31 -23.98
N TYR A 158 26.46 -35.02 -25.04
CA TYR A 158 27.18 -36.28 -24.92
C TYR A 158 28.69 -36.00 -25.05
N ASP A 159 29.48 -36.46 -24.08
CA ASP A 159 30.94 -36.50 -24.18
C ASP A 159 31.43 -37.93 -23.94
N ARG A 160 32.20 -38.48 -24.89
CA ARG A 160 32.69 -39.87 -24.90
C ARG A 160 31.60 -40.94 -24.60
N GLY A 161 30.37 -40.70 -25.05
CA GLY A 161 29.24 -41.61 -24.85
C GLY A 161 28.51 -41.47 -23.50
N GLU A 162 28.94 -40.54 -22.65
CA GLU A 162 28.28 -40.20 -21.40
C GLU A 162 27.46 -38.91 -21.54
N LEU A 163 26.24 -38.92 -20.97
CA LEU A 163 25.36 -37.76 -20.96
C LEU A 163 25.71 -36.83 -19.79
N PHE A 164 25.98 -35.57 -20.10
CA PHE A 164 26.22 -34.51 -19.13
C PHE A 164 25.23 -33.36 -19.30
N LEU A 165 24.88 -32.68 -18.21
CA LEU A 165 24.17 -31.41 -18.24
C LEU A 165 25.14 -30.28 -17.90
N LYS A 166 25.67 -29.62 -18.94
CA LYS A 166 26.63 -28.53 -18.77
C LYS A 166 25.93 -27.23 -18.39
N SER A 167 26.51 -26.47 -17.46
CA SER A 167 26.07 -25.11 -17.14
C SER A 167 26.50 -24.14 -18.24
N ILE A 168 25.61 -23.23 -18.61
CA ILE A 168 25.95 -22.06 -19.43
C ILE A 168 26.37 -20.95 -18.47
N ASP A 169 27.67 -20.85 -18.24
CA ASP A 169 28.24 -19.89 -17.30
C ASP A 169 28.43 -18.53 -17.99
N LEU A 170 27.56 -17.58 -17.65
CA LEU A 170 27.61 -16.20 -18.14
C LEU A 170 28.29 -15.29 -17.11
N THR A 171 29.12 -14.36 -17.58
CA THR A 171 29.62 -13.26 -16.75
C THR A 171 28.45 -12.39 -16.25
N ASN A 172 28.67 -11.58 -15.21
CA ASN A 172 27.63 -10.65 -14.74
C ASN A 172 27.21 -9.65 -15.83
N ASN A 173 28.14 -9.23 -16.70
CA ASN A 173 27.85 -8.35 -17.83
C ASN A 173 26.98 -9.06 -18.87
N GLU A 174 27.32 -10.29 -19.22
CA GLU A 174 26.53 -11.11 -20.14
C GLU A 174 25.12 -11.39 -19.61
N LYS A 175 24.97 -11.68 -18.31
CA LYS A 175 23.65 -11.83 -17.68
C LYS A 175 22.82 -10.55 -17.79
N ARG A 176 23.43 -9.39 -17.52
CA ARG A 176 22.76 -8.08 -17.64
C ARG A 176 22.35 -7.78 -19.08
N ARG A 177 23.20 -8.09 -20.06
CA ARG A 177 22.86 -7.96 -21.49
C ARG A 177 21.76 -8.93 -21.90
N LEU A 178 21.83 -10.18 -21.46
CA LEU A 178 20.81 -11.20 -21.71
C LEU A 178 19.43 -10.75 -21.23
N VAL A 179 19.31 -10.32 -19.97
CA VAL A 179 18.00 -9.90 -19.44
C VAL A 179 17.51 -8.58 -20.04
N ARG A 180 18.42 -7.70 -20.51
CA ARG A 180 18.06 -6.51 -21.28
C ARG A 180 17.38 -6.89 -22.61
N GLU A 181 17.95 -7.85 -23.33
CA GLU A 181 17.34 -8.37 -24.56
C GLU A 181 16.02 -9.09 -24.31
N VAL A 182 15.90 -9.80 -23.17
CA VAL A 182 14.62 -10.38 -22.74
C VAL A 182 13.58 -9.28 -22.49
N GLY A 183 13.93 -8.21 -21.77
CA GLY A 183 13.03 -7.07 -21.53
C GLY A 183 12.58 -6.41 -22.82
N TYR A 184 13.49 -6.23 -23.78
CA TYR A 184 13.18 -5.74 -25.12
C TYR A 184 12.21 -6.66 -25.87
N LEU A 185 12.53 -7.96 -25.97
CA LEU A 185 11.75 -8.96 -26.69
C LEU A 185 10.33 -9.08 -26.13
N LEU A 186 10.20 -9.25 -24.81
CA LEU A 186 8.89 -9.36 -24.16
C LEU A 186 8.04 -8.10 -24.34
N THR A 187 8.67 -6.94 -24.46
CA THR A 187 7.96 -5.67 -24.72
C THR A 187 7.49 -5.58 -26.17
N LYS A 188 8.33 -5.95 -27.14
CA LYS A 188 7.96 -5.99 -28.57
C LYS A 188 6.78 -6.92 -28.82
N GLU A 189 6.77 -8.08 -28.17
CA GLU A 189 5.68 -9.06 -28.22
C GLU A 189 4.42 -8.64 -27.43
N GLY A 190 4.45 -7.49 -26.74
CA GLY A 190 3.32 -7.01 -25.92
C GLY A 190 3.06 -7.83 -24.66
N ILE A 191 3.98 -8.73 -24.29
CA ILE A 191 3.90 -9.59 -23.10
C ILE A 191 4.17 -8.74 -21.85
N MET A 192 5.16 -7.85 -21.90
CA MET A 192 5.62 -7.02 -20.78
C MET A 192 5.22 -5.54 -20.92
N GLY A 193 4.90 -4.90 -19.79
CA GLY A 193 4.60 -3.47 -19.73
C GLY A 193 3.92 -3.04 -18.43
N TYR A 194 3.58 -1.75 -18.31
CA TYR A 194 2.92 -1.22 -17.09
C TYR A 194 1.55 -1.88 -16.83
N ASP A 195 0.70 -1.94 -17.86
CA ASP A 195 -0.63 -2.58 -17.85
C ASP A 195 -0.59 -4.04 -18.34
N ALA A 196 0.61 -4.60 -18.47
CA ALA A 196 0.86 -5.98 -18.89
C ALA A 196 1.76 -6.68 -17.86
N TYR A 197 2.58 -7.65 -18.26
CA TYR A 197 3.46 -8.33 -17.30
C TYR A 197 4.49 -7.40 -16.69
N SER A 198 4.55 -7.41 -15.36
CA SER A 198 5.47 -6.62 -14.59
C SER A 198 6.48 -7.51 -13.86
N PRO A 199 7.72 -7.64 -14.36
CA PRO A 199 8.72 -8.47 -13.72
C PRO A 199 9.33 -7.81 -12.48
N GLY A 200 9.93 -8.65 -11.64
CA GLY A 200 10.78 -8.32 -10.52
C GLY A 200 11.86 -9.40 -10.39
N PRO A 201 12.77 -9.28 -9.42
CA PRO A 201 13.85 -10.23 -9.28
C PRO A 201 13.38 -11.51 -8.59
N ASP A 202 14.04 -12.61 -8.93
CA ASP A 202 13.92 -13.91 -8.28
C ASP A 202 15.26 -14.66 -8.46
N ILE A 203 15.32 -15.98 -8.29
CA ILE A 203 16.57 -16.74 -8.31
C ILE A 203 17.41 -16.42 -9.56
N GLY A 204 18.67 -16.02 -9.33
CA GLY A 204 19.61 -15.69 -10.39
C GLY A 204 19.50 -14.26 -10.94
N THR A 205 18.58 -13.43 -10.44
CA THR A 205 18.44 -12.01 -10.82
C THR A 205 18.43 -11.06 -9.62
N ASP A 206 18.81 -9.81 -9.85
CA ASP A 206 18.93 -8.76 -8.84
C ASP A 206 18.44 -7.39 -9.35
N GLY A 207 18.62 -6.33 -8.57
CA GLY A 207 18.21 -4.97 -8.95
C GLY A 207 18.96 -4.40 -10.15
N ALA A 208 20.24 -4.74 -10.35
CA ALA A 208 20.99 -4.29 -11.52
C ALA A 208 20.50 -4.98 -12.80
N MET A 209 20.07 -6.23 -12.69
CA MET A 209 19.38 -6.95 -13.77
C MET A 209 17.97 -6.40 -14.02
N MET A 210 17.23 -5.98 -12.99
CA MET A 210 15.93 -5.31 -13.16
C MET A 210 16.07 -3.97 -13.90
N ASP A 211 17.12 -3.21 -13.61
CA ASP A 211 17.44 -2.01 -14.36
C ASP A 211 17.73 -2.33 -15.84
N SER A 212 18.50 -3.39 -16.11
CA SER A 212 18.75 -3.85 -17.49
C SER A 212 17.46 -4.25 -18.22
N ILE A 213 16.54 -4.96 -17.56
CA ILE A 213 15.23 -5.32 -18.13
C ILE A 213 14.41 -4.07 -18.44
N ALA A 214 14.39 -3.10 -17.52
CA ALA A 214 13.67 -1.85 -17.70
C ALA A 214 14.25 -1.02 -18.85
N ASP A 215 15.58 -1.00 -19.00
CA ASP A 215 16.23 -0.31 -20.11
C ASP A 215 15.86 -0.93 -21.47
N GLY A 216 15.89 -2.27 -21.57
CA GLY A 216 15.41 -2.98 -22.77
C GLY A 216 13.94 -2.71 -23.08
N HIS A 217 13.11 -2.59 -22.04
CA HIS A 217 11.70 -2.18 -22.16
C HIS A 217 11.55 -0.77 -22.75
N PHE A 218 12.29 0.22 -22.22
CA PHE A 218 12.25 1.57 -22.76
C PHE A 218 12.77 1.63 -24.20
N ARG A 219 13.85 0.92 -24.53
CA ARG A 219 14.35 0.79 -25.92
C ARG A 219 13.24 0.31 -26.85
N ALA A 220 12.58 -0.79 -26.50
CA ALA A 220 11.48 -1.33 -27.31
C ALA A 220 10.32 -0.34 -27.47
N LEU A 221 9.88 0.31 -26.39
CA LEU A 221 8.80 1.30 -26.46
C LEU A 221 9.18 2.54 -27.27
N THR A 222 10.42 2.99 -27.22
CA THR A 222 10.91 4.12 -28.03
C THR A 222 10.84 3.80 -29.51
N GLU A 223 11.34 2.63 -29.92
CA GLU A 223 11.28 2.18 -31.32
C GLU A 223 9.83 1.95 -31.79
N MET A 224 8.94 1.52 -30.89
CA MET A 224 7.51 1.35 -31.19
C MET A 224 6.72 2.66 -31.12
N GLU A 225 7.35 3.76 -30.71
CA GLU A 225 6.70 5.04 -30.42
C GLU A 225 5.54 4.96 -29.40
N LYS A 226 5.65 4.05 -28.41
CA LYS A 226 4.62 3.75 -27.41
C LYS A 226 4.86 4.38 -26.03
N ILE A 227 5.77 5.34 -25.93
CA ILE A 227 5.97 6.12 -24.70
C ILE A 227 4.85 7.16 -24.57
N ARG A 228 4.11 7.15 -23.45
CA ARG A 228 2.96 8.03 -23.26
C ARG A 228 3.32 9.52 -23.24
N GLU A 229 4.43 9.87 -22.60
CA GLU A 229 4.84 11.26 -22.50
C GLU A 229 5.74 11.68 -23.68
N LYS A 230 5.26 12.65 -24.46
CA LYS A 230 5.90 13.06 -25.73
C LYS A 230 7.30 13.63 -25.53
N GLY A 231 7.48 14.46 -24.51
CA GLY A 231 8.79 15.04 -24.20
C GLY A 231 9.83 13.98 -23.80
N LEU A 232 9.39 12.90 -23.16
CA LEU A 232 10.27 11.76 -22.87
C LEU A 232 10.59 10.99 -24.15
N LEU A 233 9.60 10.73 -25.01
CA LEU A 233 9.81 10.04 -26.28
C LEU A 233 10.86 10.74 -27.15
N GLU A 234 10.79 12.07 -27.26
CA GLU A 234 11.76 12.87 -28.02
C GLU A 234 13.18 12.75 -27.44
N LYS A 235 13.34 12.85 -26.11
CA LYS A 235 14.64 12.63 -25.45
C LYS A 235 15.17 11.23 -25.71
N LEU A 236 14.34 10.19 -25.60
CA LEU A 236 14.75 8.81 -25.82
C LEU A 236 15.14 8.54 -27.29
N LYS A 237 14.45 9.15 -28.26
CA LYS A 237 14.79 9.01 -29.70
C LYS A 237 16.17 9.57 -30.07
N SER A 238 16.74 10.45 -29.25
CA SER A 238 18.08 11.00 -29.47
C SER A 238 19.23 10.05 -29.07
N ILE A 239 18.91 8.93 -28.42
CA ILE A 239 19.87 7.92 -27.98
C ILE A 239 20.24 7.06 -29.22
N ARG A 240 21.54 6.88 -29.54
CA ARG A 240 22.00 6.14 -30.73
C ARG A 240 21.80 4.61 -30.59
N ASP A 241 21.19 3.96 -31.58
CA ASP A 241 20.69 2.57 -31.43
C ASP A 241 21.74 1.43 -31.50
N ALA A 242 22.91 1.58 -32.14
CA ALA A 242 23.76 0.40 -32.45
C ALA A 242 24.85 0.06 -31.41
N GLU A 243 25.58 1.05 -30.88
CA GLU A 243 26.70 0.80 -29.94
C GLU A 243 26.20 0.53 -28.52
N ILE A 244 25.03 1.06 -28.17
CA ILE A 244 24.48 1.04 -26.81
C ILE A 244 24.03 -0.37 -26.38
N VAL A 245 23.64 -1.22 -27.32
CA VAL A 245 23.15 -2.59 -27.07
C VAL A 245 24.22 -3.48 -26.43
N TRP A 246 25.48 -3.25 -26.76
CA TRP A 246 26.62 -4.05 -26.28
C TRP A 246 27.19 -3.55 -24.96
N THR A 247 26.75 -2.38 -24.49
CA THR A 247 27.20 -1.81 -23.22
C THR A 247 26.31 -2.23 -22.06
N VAL A 248 26.90 -2.19 -20.86
CA VAL A 248 26.17 -2.32 -19.59
C VAL A 248 25.54 -1.01 -19.12
N ASP A 249 25.70 0.05 -19.91
CA ASP A 249 25.04 1.32 -19.68
C ASP A 249 23.52 1.20 -19.87
N LEU A 250 22.81 2.05 -19.13
CA LEU A 250 21.35 2.06 -19.02
C LEU A 250 20.78 3.39 -19.53
N PRO A 251 21.10 3.82 -20.76
CA PRO A 251 20.81 5.19 -21.20
C PRO A 251 19.32 5.47 -21.30
N TYR A 252 18.49 4.50 -21.70
CA TYR A 252 17.04 4.71 -21.82
C TYR A 252 16.41 4.80 -20.43
N LEU A 253 16.75 3.88 -19.51
CA LEU A 253 16.23 3.90 -18.15
C LEU A 253 16.70 5.14 -17.36
N LYS A 254 17.99 5.48 -17.43
CA LYS A 254 18.54 6.66 -16.73
C LYS A 254 17.87 7.94 -17.23
N THR A 255 17.65 8.07 -18.54
CA THR A 255 16.94 9.21 -19.15
C THR A 255 15.48 9.26 -18.68
N ALA A 256 14.77 8.14 -18.68
CA ALA A 256 13.38 8.08 -18.20
C ALA A 256 13.26 8.41 -16.70
N ALA A 257 14.16 7.88 -15.87
CA ALA A 257 14.18 8.15 -14.44
C ALA A 257 14.53 9.63 -14.13
N ALA A 258 15.49 10.22 -14.86
CA ALA A 258 15.83 11.63 -14.74
C ALA A 258 14.65 12.51 -15.16
N PHE A 259 14.03 12.22 -16.31
CA PHE A 259 12.84 12.93 -16.78
C PHE A 259 11.69 12.88 -15.77
N ALA A 260 11.41 11.71 -15.20
CA ALA A 260 10.36 11.56 -14.18
C ALA A 260 10.62 12.40 -12.93
N LYS A 261 11.89 12.61 -12.55
CA LYS A 261 12.28 13.52 -11.44
C LYS A 261 12.10 14.98 -11.84
N GLU A 262 12.47 15.36 -13.06
CA GLU A 262 12.32 16.74 -13.57
C GLU A 262 10.86 17.20 -13.59
N ILE A 263 9.93 16.37 -14.08
CA ILE A 263 8.51 16.73 -14.18
C ILE A 263 7.77 16.73 -12.83
N LYS A 264 8.46 16.40 -11.72
CA LYS A 264 7.91 16.51 -10.35
C LYS A 264 7.84 17.98 -9.88
N ILE A 265 8.36 18.93 -10.66
CA ILE A 265 8.42 20.36 -10.36
C ILE A 265 7.62 21.10 -11.46
N PRO A 266 6.42 21.71 -11.25
CA PRO A 266 5.56 21.87 -10.06
C PRO A 266 4.22 21.07 -10.12
N ALA A 267 3.43 21.16 -9.03
CA ALA A 267 2.22 20.40 -8.66
C ALA A 267 1.01 20.42 -9.63
N GLU A 268 1.16 20.97 -10.83
CA GLU A 268 0.10 21.19 -11.81
C GLU A 268 0.17 20.20 -13.00
N ALA A 269 1.26 19.45 -13.15
CA ALA A 269 1.43 18.54 -14.27
C ALA A 269 0.66 17.22 -14.06
N LYS A 270 -0.40 16.99 -14.85
CA LYS A 270 -1.01 15.65 -15.08
C LYS A 270 -0.06 14.66 -15.79
N ARG A 271 1.25 14.90 -15.79
CA ARG A 271 2.25 14.15 -16.55
C ARG A 271 2.88 13.11 -15.61
N SER A 272 2.96 11.87 -16.08
CA SER A 272 3.59 10.75 -15.38
C SER A 272 4.34 9.87 -16.37
N VAL A 273 5.25 9.05 -15.85
CA VAL A 273 5.97 8.04 -16.64
C VAL A 273 5.60 6.65 -16.10
N PRO A 274 4.36 6.18 -16.32
CA PRO A 274 3.91 4.89 -15.81
C PRO A 274 4.75 3.72 -16.33
N GLU A 275 5.42 3.86 -17.48
CA GLU A 275 6.35 2.88 -18.05
C GLU A 275 7.48 2.53 -17.08
N LEU A 276 7.90 3.43 -16.18
CA LEU A 276 8.87 3.11 -15.12
C LEU A 276 8.36 2.01 -14.19
N GLY A 277 7.04 1.93 -13.99
CA GLY A 277 6.37 0.89 -13.21
C GLY A 277 6.17 -0.43 -13.96
N ALA A 278 6.75 -0.61 -15.15
CA ALA A 278 6.74 -1.91 -15.83
C ALA A 278 7.62 -2.94 -15.09
N VAL A 279 8.80 -2.53 -14.60
CA VAL A 279 9.70 -3.39 -13.81
C VAL A 279 9.75 -2.90 -12.36
N THR A 280 9.95 -3.80 -11.41
CA THR A 280 10.04 -3.46 -9.97
C THR A 280 11.37 -3.95 -9.37
N PHE A 281 11.75 -3.43 -8.20
CA PHE A 281 13.08 -3.61 -7.58
C PHE A 281 14.21 -2.94 -8.37
N LYS A 282 13.91 -1.87 -9.09
CA LYS A 282 14.91 -1.12 -9.84
C LYS A 282 15.81 -0.34 -8.87
N THR A 283 17.06 -0.09 -9.26
CA THR A 283 17.90 0.89 -8.53
C THR A 283 17.63 2.31 -9.00
N HIS A 284 17.23 2.47 -10.27
CA HIS A 284 16.80 3.74 -10.85
C HIS A 284 15.27 3.84 -10.86
N GLY A 285 14.73 4.82 -10.13
CA GLY A 285 13.27 4.98 -9.97
C GLY A 285 12.63 3.90 -9.09
N GLY A 286 13.42 3.17 -8.30
CA GLY A 286 12.95 2.14 -7.38
C GLY A 286 12.25 2.68 -6.14
N LEU A 287 11.73 1.75 -5.33
CA LEU A 287 11.07 2.03 -4.06
C LEU A 287 12.04 1.84 -2.88
N ALA A 288 12.10 2.82 -1.97
CA ALA A 288 12.90 2.71 -0.76
C ALA A 288 12.41 1.55 0.14
N GLY A 289 13.35 0.80 0.74
CA GLY A 289 13.02 -0.36 1.59
C GLY A 289 12.59 -1.62 0.84
N ARG A 290 12.54 -1.59 -0.51
CA ARG A 290 12.09 -2.74 -1.31
C ARG A 290 13.01 -3.96 -1.16
N GLY A 291 14.31 -3.76 -0.91
CA GLY A 291 15.32 -4.80 -0.67
C GLY A 291 14.99 -5.69 0.52
N GLU A 292 14.57 -5.03 1.60
CA GLU A 292 14.38 -5.61 2.92
C GLU A 292 12.91 -5.98 3.18
N ALA A 293 11.98 -5.50 2.34
CA ALA A 293 10.54 -5.64 2.50
C ALA A 293 10.09 -7.08 2.78
N THR A 294 10.66 -8.08 2.09
CA THR A 294 10.30 -9.49 2.30
C THR A 294 10.68 -9.98 3.69
N ALA A 295 11.91 -9.70 4.12
CA ALA A 295 12.40 -10.09 5.44
C ALA A 295 11.65 -9.36 6.56
N PHE A 296 11.45 -8.05 6.39
CA PHE A 296 10.69 -7.22 7.30
C PHE A 296 9.27 -7.77 7.51
N ALA A 297 8.52 -8.01 6.43
CA ALA A 297 7.19 -8.59 6.51
C ALA A 297 7.20 -9.98 7.17
N ALA A 298 8.16 -10.83 6.84
CA ALA A 298 8.25 -12.18 7.40
C ALA A 298 8.48 -12.15 8.93
N VAL A 299 9.33 -11.25 9.43
CA VAL A 299 9.56 -11.08 10.87
C VAL A 299 8.33 -10.49 11.57
N GLU A 300 7.65 -9.52 10.96
CA GLU A 300 6.42 -8.95 11.52
C GLU A 300 5.27 -9.96 11.54
N ILE A 301 5.15 -10.80 10.52
CA ILE A 301 4.22 -11.94 10.50
C ILE A 301 4.57 -12.92 11.62
N THR A 302 5.86 -13.21 11.83
CA THR A 302 6.29 -14.07 12.95
C THR A 302 5.87 -13.49 14.30
N ASN A 303 6.05 -12.18 14.52
CA ASN A 303 5.59 -11.49 15.73
C ASN A 303 4.06 -11.58 15.89
N ILE A 304 3.30 -11.35 14.82
CA ILE A 304 1.83 -11.48 14.82
C ILE A 304 1.40 -12.90 15.18
N LEU A 305 2.11 -13.91 14.69
CA LEU A 305 1.81 -15.32 14.96
C LEU A 305 2.08 -15.70 16.40
N VAL A 306 3.20 -15.26 16.96
CA VAL A 306 3.51 -15.48 18.37
C VAL A 306 2.47 -14.77 19.23
N TRP A 307 2.13 -13.52 18.91
CA TRP A 307 1.08 -12.77 19.60
C TRP A 307 -0.28 -13.47 19.56
N HIS A 308 -0.76 -13.85 18.37
CA HIS A 308 -2.04 -14.53 18.23
C HIS A 308 -2.08 -15.84 19.03
N ASN A 309 -0.99 -16.61 19.04
CA ASN A 309 -0.94 -17.85 19.79
C ASN A 309 -0.83 -17.64 21.31
N GLU A 310 -0.07 -16.66 21.79
CA GLU A 310 0.12 -16.41 23.23
C GLU A 310 -1.05 -15.63 23.86
N ASP A 311 -1.65 -14.68 23.13
CA ASP A 311 -2.81 -13.90 23.55
C ASP A 311 -3.78 -13.60 22.38
N PRO A 312 -4.58 -14.60 21.95
CA PRO A 312 -5.50 -14.45 20.81
C PRO A 312 -6.59 -13.40 21.08
N LYS A 313 -7.04 -13.27 22.34
CA LYS A 313 -8.11 -12.33 22.71
C LYS A 313 -7.63 -10.89 22.61
N ASP A 314 -6.41 -10.60 23.04
CA ASP A 314 -5.80 -9.28 22.89
C ASP A 314 -5.59 -8.95 21.41
N TYR A 315 -4.94 -9.85 20.66
CA TYR A 315 -4.68 -9.65 19.23
C TYR A 315 -5.98 -9.33 18.45
N LEU A 316 -7.04 -10.11 18.66
CA LEU A 316 -8.31 -9.90 17.97
C LEU A 316 -9.03 -8.60 18.37
N LYS A 317 -8.72 -8.01 19.54
CA LYS A 317 -9.28 -6.72 19.99
C LYS A 317 -8.50 -5.50 19.50
N VAL A 318 -7.19 -5.62 19.26
CA VAL A 318 -6.34 -4.47 18.89
C VAL A 318 -6.74 -3.88 17.54
N ARG A 319 -6.88 -2.55 17.46
CA ARG A 319 -7.15 -1.86 16.18
C ARG A 319 -5.87 -1.81 15.33
N ILE A 320 -6.02 -2.07 14.04
CA ILE A 320 -4.95 -2.01 13.04
C ILE A 320 -4.27 -0.63 13.10
N GLY A 321 -2.94 -0.61 13.04
CA GLY A 321 -2.16 0.63 13.05
C GLY A 321 -1.92 1.28 14.42
N ARG A 322 -2.26 0.62 15.53
CA ARG A 322 -1.77 0.98 16.88
C ARG A 322 -0.35 0.45 17.11
N GLU A 323 0.29 0.89 18.19
CA GLU A 323 1.58 0.39 18.62
C GLU A 323 1.55 -1.13 18.81
N ARG A 324 2.55 -1.80 18.24
CA ARG A 324 2.61 -3.27 18.18
C ARG A 324 3.34 -3.77 19.40
N LYS A 325 2.70 -4.68 20.13
CA LYS A 325 3.40 -5.43 21.17
C LYS A 325 4.46 -6.32 20.51
N ASN A 326 5.65 -6.30 21.11
CA ASN A 326 6.76 -7.12 20.68
C ASN A 326 6.76 -8.44 21.47
N TYR A 327 6.44 -9.54 20.79
CA TYR A 327 6.42 -10.90 21.34
C TYR A 327 7.65 -11.72 20.94
N LEU A 328 8.58 -11.11 20.20
CA LEU A 328 9.83 -11.75 19.78
C LEU A 328 10.97 -11.54 20.77
N ALA A 329 10.81 -10.65 21.76
CA ALA A 329 11.80 -10.44 22.80
C ALA A 329 12.15 -11.78 23.48
N GLU A 330 13.45 -12.05 23.64
CA GLU A 330 14.04 -13.24 24.25
C GLU A 330 13.80 -14.58 23.52
N LYS A 331 12.95 -14.61 22.48
CA LYS A 331 12.75 -15.82 21.67
C LYS A 331 14.04 -16.22 20.96
N THR A 332 14.34 -17.51 20.95
CA THR A 332 15.49 -18.08 20.23
C THR A 332 15.13 -18.41 18.78
N VAL A 333 16.01 -18.06 17.85
CA VAL A 333 15.77 -18.19 16.40
C VAL A 333 16.95 -18.87 15.72
N VAL A 334 16.65 -19.91 14.94
CA VAL A 334 17.56 -20.49 13.93
C VAL A 334 17.15 -19.94 12.56
N ILE A 335 18.12 -19.43 11.80
CA ILE A 335 17.91 -18.91 10.45
C ILE A 335 18.68 -19.79 9.46
N HIS A 336 17.95 -20.48 8.58
CA HIS A 336 18.56 -21.28 7.53
C HIS A 336 18.63 -20.50 6.21
N GLY A 337 19.84 -20.12 5.82
CA GLY A 337 20.13 -19.20 4.71
C GLY A 337 20.46 -17.79 5.18
N PHE A 338 21.59 -17.24 4.73
CA PHE A 338 22.12 -15.94 5.15
C PHE A 338 22.47 -15.00 3.98
N ASP A 339 21.64 -15.06 2.95
CA ASP A 339 21.64 -14.08 1.85
C ASP A 339 20.58 -12.99 2.11
N ASN A 340 20.08 -12.30 1.08
CA ASN A 340 19.23 -11.11 1.23
C ASN A 340 18.09 -11.27 2.25
N ILE A 341 17.29 -12.35 2.19
CA ILE A 341 16.16 -12.53 3.11
C ILE A 341 16.65 -12.85 4.53
N GLY A 342 17.52 -13.85 4.68
CA GLY A 342 17.97 -14.32 5.99
C GLY A 342 18.84 -13.30 6.74
N LEU A 343 19.73 -12.60 6.02
CA LEU A 343 20.54 -11.52 6.55
C LEU A 343 19.66 -10.39 7.09
N ASN A 344 18.74 -9.85 6.28
CA ASN A 344 17.84 -8.80 6.75
C ASN A 344 16.92 -9.31 7.88
N ALA A 345 16.45 -10.55 7.82
CA ALA A 345 15.60 -11.13 8.85
C ALA A 345 16.35 -11.23 10.19
N SER A 346 17.63 -11.64 10.17
CA SER A 346 18.47 -11.71 11.37
C SER A 346 18.60 -10.35 12.07
N GLN A 347 18.76 -9.27 11.29
CA GLN A 347 18.78 -7.91 11.84
C GLN A 347 17.42 -7.50 12.42
N PHE A 348 16.31 -7.80 11.74
CA PHE A 348 14.98 -7.46 12.23
C PHE A 348 14.60 -8.26 13.49
N PHE A 349 14.97 -9.55 13.57
CA PHE A 349 14.82 -10.36 14.77
C PHE A 349 15.64 -9.79 15.94
N SER A 350 16.93 -9.52 15.71
CA SER A 350 17.82 -8.95 16.74
C SER A 350 17.33 -7.58 17.23
N ARG A 351 16.89 -6.69 16.33
CA ARG A 351 16.30 -5.38 16.70
C ARG A 351 15.01 -5.49 17.51
N LYS A 352 14.29 -6.61 17.42
CA LYS A 352 13.13 -6.93 18.26
C LYS A 352 13.51 -7.71 19.52
N GLY A 353 14.79 -7.83 19.84
CA GLY A 353 15.28 -8.50 21.04
C GLY A 353 15.22 -10.02 20.99
N ALA A 354 14.98 -10.63 19.83
CA ALA A 354 15.11 -12.08 19.66
C ALA A 354 16.59 -12.47 19.62
N LYS A 355 16.92 -13.65 20.16
CA LYS A 355 18.26 -14.23 20.15
C LYS A 355 18.43 -15.07 18.88
N VAL A 356 19.15 -14.54 17.89
CA VAL A 356 19.56 -15.34 16.72
C VAL A 356 20.69 -16.26 17.17
N VAL A 357 20.39 -17.53 17.41
CA VAL A 357 21.35 -18.49 17.99
C VAL A 357 22.11 -19.27 16.94
N ALA A 358 21.57 -19.37 15.73
CA ALA A 358 22.24 -20.07 14.65
C ALA A 358 21.87 -19.54 13.26
N VAL A 359 22.85 -19.59 12.37
CA VAL A 359 22.73 -19.14 10.97
C VAL A 359 23.43 -20.14 10.06
N SER A 360 22.82 -20.50 8.92
CA SER A 360 23.48 -21.26 7.85
C SER A 360 23.65 -20.47 6.56
N GLU A 361 24.67 -20.83 5.79
CA GLU A 361 24.94 -20.29 4.45
C GLU A 361 25.61 -21.35 3.58
N TYR A 362 25.36 -21.29 2.27
CA TYR A 362 26.15 -22.04 1.30
C TYR A 362 27.44 -21.27 0.96
N GLU A 363 28.57 -21.75 1.46
CA GLU A 363 29.89 -21.14 1.25
C GLU A 363 30.37 -21.43 -0.18
N ARG A 364 30.49 -20.38 -1.00
CA ARG A 364 30.75 -20.52 -2.44
C ARG A 364 32.16 -21.00 -2.75
N ARG A 365 33.16 -20.61 -1.95
CA ARG A 365 34.56 -21.01 -2.14
C ARG A 365 34.76 -22.50 -1.89
N GLU A 366 34.19 -22.97 -0.80
CA GLU A 366 34.31 -24.35 -0.33
C GLU A 366 33.21 -25.28 -0.89
N LYS A 367 32.24 -24.70 -1.62
CA LYS A 367 31.08 -25.39 -2.22
C LYS A 367 30.32 -26.30 -1.23
N LYS A 368 30.22 -25.86 0.02
CA LYS A 368 29.58 -26.61 1.10
C LYS A 368 28.69 -25.73 1.95
N LEU A 369 27.68 -26.33 2.56
CA LEU A 369 26.88 -25.67 3.57
C LEU A 369 27.74 -25.47 4.83
N VAL A 370 27.72 -24.27 5.39
CA VAL A 370 28.35 -23.90 6.65
C VAL A 370 27.26 -23.38 7.57
N ALA A 371 27.38 -23.68 8.87
CA ALA A 371 26.53 -23.11 9.88
C ALA A 371 27.37 -22.64 11.07
N VAL A 372 26.94 -21.55 11.69
CA VAL A 372 27.53 -21.00 12.92
C VAL A 372 26.48 -20.98 14.02
N TYR A 373 26.90 -21.24 15.25
CA TYR A 373 26.04 -21.40 16.41
C TYR A 373 26.62 -20.72 17.65
N ASN A 374 25.76 -19.99 18.36
CA ASN A 374 26.02 -19.46 19.68
C ASN A 374 24.70 -19.44 20.48
N TYR A 375 24.61 -20.29 21.51
CA TYR A 375 23.43 -20.40 22.36
C TYR A 375 23.07 -19.09 23.08
N GLU A 376 24.07 -18.25 23.40
CA GLU A 376 23.84 -16.94 24.04
C GLU A 376 23.30 -15.89 23.07
N GLY A 377 23.40 -16.15 21.76
CA GLY A 377 23.02 -15.26 20.67
C GLY A 377 24.23 -14.77 19.88
N ILE A 378 24.05 -14.66 18.57
CA ILE A 378 25.03 -14.16 17.63
C ILE A 378 24.90 -12.63 17.53
N ASP A 379 26.02 -11.90 17.64
CA ASP A 379 26.07 -10.50 17.21
C ASP A 379 25.92 -10.45 15.68
N VAL A 380 24.70 -10.20 15.24
CA VAL A 380 24.31 -10.20 13.83
C VAL A 380 25.06 -9.12 13.05
N ASP A 381 25.25 -7.93 13.61
CA ASP A 381 25.94 -6.85 12.89
C ASP A 381 27.43 -7.16 12.76
N ALA A 382 28.04 -7.82 13.75
CA ALA A 382 29.41 -8.33 13.63
C ALA A 382 29.53 -9.47 12.61
N LEU A 383 28.55 -10.38 12.55
CA LEU A 383 28.53 -11.46 11.57
C LEU A 383 28.39 -10.92 10.13
N ILE A 384 27.56 -9.88 9.93
CA ILE A 384 27.42 -9.23 8.62
C ILE A 384 28.74 -8.58 8.19
N ARG A 385 29.40 -7.82 9.08
CA ARG A 385 30.72 -7.24 8.79
C ARG A 385 31.76 -8.33 8.47
N HIS A 386 31.71 -9.46 9.17
CA HIS A 386 32.58 -10.61 8.88
C HIS A 386 32.31 -11.17 7.49
N LYS A 387 31.05 -11.39 7.11
CA LYS A 387 30.67 -11.86 5.76
C LYS A 387 31.15 -10.89 4.68
N GLU A 388 30.96 -9.59 4.87
CA GLU A 388 31.39 -8.56 3.90
C GLU A 388 32.91 -8.54 3.69
N THR A 389 33.68 -8.80 4.74
CA THR A 389 35.16 -8.77 4.69
C THR A 389 35.77 -10.09 4.25
N CYS A 390 35.23 -11.23 4.71
CA CYS A 390 35.79 -12.56 4.48
C CYS A 390 35.17 -13.30 3.29
N GLY A 391 34.00 -12.85 2.83
CA GLY A 391 33.24 -13.44 1.72
C GLY A 391 32.26 -14.54 2.12
N GLY A 392 32.05 -14.77 3.42
CA GLY A 392 31.17 -15.79 3.97
C GLY A 392 31.21 -15.83 5.49
N ILE A 393 30.43 -16.71 6.12
CA ILE A 393 30.29 -16.79 7.60
C ILE A 393 31.32 -17.69 8.29
N TYR A 394 32.08 -18.48 7.53
CA TYR A 394 33.08 -19.39 8.09
C TYR A 394 34.18 -18.61 8.82
N GLY A 395 34.61 -19.13 9.99
CA GLY A 395 35.68 -18.53 10.80
C GLY A 395 35.27 -17.29 11.60
N PHE A 396 33.97 -16.97 11.67
CA PHE A 396 33.49 -15.89 12.53
C PHE A 396 33.77 -16.19 14.01
N ARG A 397 34.52 -15.33 14.70
CA ARG A 397 34.97 -15.58 16.09
C ARG A 397 33.86 -15.50 17.14
N GLY A 398 32.74 -14.85 16.84
CA GLY A 398 31.63 -14.66 17.78
C GLY A 398 30.66 -15.84 17.86
N ALA A 399 30.93 -16.93 17.13
CA ALA A 399 30.13 -18.15 17.16
C ALA A 399 31.01 -19.37 16.83
N SER A 400 30.60 -20.55 17.30
CA SER A 400 31.28 -21.79 16.93
C SER A 400 30.76 -22.30 15.59
N VAL A 401 31.62 -22.95 14.80
CA VAL A 401 31.16 -23.68 13.61
C VAL A 401 30.32 -24.86 14.06
N TYR A 402 29.12 -24.99 13.50
CA TYR A 402 28.22 -26.10 13.79
C TYR A 402 28.64 -27.31 12.95
N ALA A 403 28.96 -28.42 13.62
CA ALA A 403 29.62 -29.57 13.00
C ALA A 403 28.80 -30.22 11.87
N GLU A 404 27.48 -30.30 12.03
CA GLU A 404 26.57 -30.89 11.05
C GLU A 404 25.52 -29.88 10.56
N PRO A 405 25.85 -29.01 9.58
CA PRO A 405 24.98 -27.90 9.18
C PRO A 405 23.56 -28.29 8.76
N TYR A 406 23.35 -29.53 8.28
CA TYR A 406 22.03 -30.06 7.93
C TYR A 406 21.16 -30.37 9.15
N GLN A 407 21.75 -30.63 10.32
CA GLN A 407 21.02 -30.85 11.57
C GLN A 407 20.65 -29.56 12.29
N LEU A 408 21.07 -28.38 11.79
CA LEU A 408 20.80 -27.08 12.41
C LEU A 408 19.30 -26.84 12.70
N LEU A 409 18.42 -27.36 11.84
CA LEU A 409 16.97 -27.21 11.98
C LEU A 409 16.38 -28.02 13.15
N ASN A 410 17.13 -28.99 13.69
CA ASN A 410 16.70 -29.87 14.79
C ASN A 410 16.94 -29.24 16.17
N GLU A 411 17.67 -28.11 16.22
CA GLU A 411 17.99 -27.40 17.44
C GLU A 411 16.75 -27.04 18.26
N LYS A 412 16.90 -27.09 19.59
CA LYS A 412 15.82 -26.76 20.53
C LYS A 412 15.69 -25.25 20.68
N VAL A 413 14.96 -24.62 19.77
CA VAL A 413 14.69 -23.18 19.73
C VAL A 413 13.20 -22.87 19.65
N ASP A 414 12.81 -21.61 19.82
CA ASP A 414 11.41 -21.20 19.67
C ASP A 414 10.99 -21.18 18.20
N ILE A 415 11.85 -20.64 17.33
CA ILE A 415 11.55 -20.33 15.93
C ILE A 415 12.60 -20.93 15.00
N VAL A 416 12.15 -21.70 14.00
CA VAL A 416 12.93 -22.05 12.81
C VAL A 416 12.46 -21.16 11.65
N PHE A 417 13.39 -20.40 11.09
CA PHE A 417 13.14 -19.47 9.98
C PHE A 417 13.88 -19.93 8.72
N LEU A 418 13.13 -20.36 7.69
CA LEU A 418 13.67 -20.89 6.44
C LEU A 418 13.78 -19.77 5.39
N ALA A 419 14.99 -19.48 4.94
CA ALA A 419 15.31 -18.37 4.04
C ALA A 419 16.29 -18.73 2.90
N ALA A 420 16.59 -20.02 2.69
CA ALA A 420 17.41 -20.52 1.59
C ALA A 420 16.58 -20.96 0.36
N ILE A 421 16.60 -22.25 0.02
CA ILE A 421 15.99 -22.87 -1.19
C ILE A 421 14.68 -23.62 -0.87
N GLU A 422 14.04 -24.22 -1.86
CA GLU A 422 12.90 -25.12 -1.68
C GLU A 422 13.24 -26.39 -0.89
N ASN A 423 12.19 -27.07 -0.37
CA ASN A 423 12.25 -28.41 0.22
C ASN A 423 13.26 -28.60 1.39
N GLN A 424 13.52 -27.56 2.18
CA GLN A 424 14.41 -27.63 3.36
C GLN A 424 13.83 -28.52 4.46
N ILE A 425 12.50 -28.54 4.63
CA ILE A 425 11.80 -29.47 5.51
C ILE A 425 10.93 -30.39 4.67
N HIS A 426 11.09 -31.69 4.87
CA HIS A 426 10.39 -32.76 4.15
C HIS A 426 10.14 -33.95 5.08
N ASP A 427 9.57 -35.02 4.56
CA ASP A 427 9.18 -36.23 5.29
C ASP A 427 10.31 -36.87 6.12
N HIS A 428 11.56 -36.87 5.62
CA HIS A 428 12.68 -37.49 6.33
C HIS A 428 13.24 -36.67 7.51
N ASN A 429 13.01 -35.35 7.58
CA ASN A 429 13.55 -34.51 8.65
C ASN A 429 12.51 -33.80 9.52
N ALA A 430 11.25 -33.69 9.07
CA ALA A 430 10.18 -33.00 9.81
C ALA A 430 9.93 -33.57 11.21
N GLU A 431 10.15 -34.88 11.39
CA GLU A 431 10.10 -35.59 12.67
C GLU A 431 11.06 -35.00 13.71
N SER A 432 12.23 -34.52 13.29
CA SER A 432 13.30 -34.07 14.19
C SER A 432 13.17 -32.60 14.60
N ILE A 433 12.26 -31.84 14.00
CA ILE A 433 12.09 -30.41 14.26
C ILE A 433 11.49 -30.17 15.66
N GLN A 434 12.30 -29.57 16.54
CA GLN A 434 11.91 -29.28 17.92
C GLN A 434 11.20 -27.94 18.08
N ALA A 435 11.45 -26.97 17.19
CA ALA A 435 10.88 -25.64 17.30
C ALA A 435 9.35 -25.61 17.34
N ARG A 436 8.78 -24.62 18.03
CA ARG A 436 7.32 -24.43 18.11
C ARG A 436 6.78 -23.75 16.85
N TYR A 437 7.50 -22.74 16.36
CA TYR A 437 7.14 -21.96 15.18
C TYR A 437 8.07 -22.31 14.03
N VAL A 438 7.49 -22.69 12.89
CA VAL A 438 8.24 -22.96 11.66
C VAL A 438 7.77 -21.99 10.58
N ILE A 439 8.66 -21.06 10.20
CA ILE A 439 8.34 -19.92 9.35
C ILE A 439 9.12 -20.03 8.04
N SER A 440 8.42 -20.20 6.92
CA SER A 440 9.05 -20.35 5.60
C SER A 440 8.97 -19.06 4.78
N ALA A 441 10.08 -18.32 4.72
CA ALA A 441 10.26 -17.19 3.80
C ALA A 441 10.86 -17.61 2.45
N ALA A 442 11.32 -18.86 2.32
CA ALA A 442 11.65 -19.51 1.05
C ALA A 442 10.37 -19.94 0.30
N ASN A 443 10.39 -19.91 -1.04
CA ASN A 443 9.29 -20.48 -1.85
C ASN A 443 9.31 -22.00 -1.69
N ALA A 444 8.18 -22.62 -1.35
CA ALA A 444 8.10 -24.06 -1.12
C ALA A 444 9.20 -24.65 -0.20
N GLY A 445 9.63 -23.92 0.83
CA GLY A 445 10.66 -24.38 1.78
C GLY A 445 10.24 -25.59 2.64
N ILE A 446 8.94 -25.92 2.67
CA ILE A 446 8.37 -27.05 3.38
C ILE A 446 7.56 -27.89 2.39
N SER A 447 7.89 -29.18 2.26
CA SER A 447 7.12 -30.13 1.45
C SER A 447 5.71 -30.32 2.02
N GLN A 448 4.77 -30.86 1.23
CA GLN A 448 3.42 -31.10 1.72
C GLN A 448 3.40 -32.16 2.83
N GLU A 449 4.21 -33.20 2.67
CA GLU A 449 4.39 -34.30 3.62
C GLU A 449 5.04 -33.78 4.91
N GLY A 450 6.12 -33.00 4.79
CA GLY A 450 6.77 -32.35 5.93
C GLY A 450 5.82 -31.43 6.70
N TYR A 451 5.00 -30.66 5.98
CA TYR A 451 3.97 -29.82 6.57
C TYR A 451 2.95 -30.65 7.38
N HIS A 452 2.42 -31.75 6.83
CA HIS A 452 1.47 -32.61 7.56
C HIS A 452 2.07 -33.24 8.82
N ILE A 453 3.33 -33.65 8.77
CA ILE A 453 4.06 -34.15 9.95
C ILE A 453 4.16 -33.06 11.02
N LEU A 454 4.57 -31.84 10.65
CA LEU A 454 4.67 -30.71 11.58
C LEU A 454 3.32 -30.36 12.23
N ILE A 455 2.25 -30.29 11.43
CA ILE A 455 0.90 -30.00 11.95
C ILE A 455 0.42 -31.10 12.90
N LYS A 456 0.64 -32.38 12.56
CA LYS A 456 0.31 -33.52 13.43
C LYS A 456 1.06 -33.46 14.77
N LYS A 457 2.27 -32.88 14.80
CA LYS A 457 3.07 -32.65 16.02
C LYS A 457 2.67 -31.37 16.77
N GLY A 458 1.60 -30.69 16.38
CA GLY A 458 1.10 -29.49 17.03
C GLY A 458 1.99 -28.25 16.83
N LYS A 459 2.83 -28.25 15.78
CA LYS A 459 3.67 -27.09 15.44
C LYS A 459 2.83 -26.02 14.74
N ILE A 460 3.24 -24.76 14.87
CA ILE A 460 2.61 -23.64 14.16
C ILE A 460 3.45 -23.35 12.92
N VAL A 461 2.87 -23.62 11.75
CA VAL A 461 3.59 -23.55 10.48
C VAL A 461 3.02 -22.43 9.61
N ALA A 462 3.88 -21.48 9.24
CA ALA A 462 3.55 -20.42 8.29
C ALA A 462 4.33 -20.61 6.99
N ARG A 463 3.64 -21.01 5.93
CA ARG A 463 4.22 -21.21 4.60
C ARG A 463 4.39 -19.91 3.82
N ASP A 464 5.06 -20.03 2.69
CA ASP A 464 5.38 -18.96 1.75
C ASP A 464 4.19 -18.14 1.25
N SER A 465 3.00 -18.74 1.14
CA SER A 465 1.77 -18.04 0.73
C SER A 465 1.39 -16.91 1.68
N ILE A 466 1.74 -17.03 2.96
CA ILE A 466 1.52 -16.00 3.98
C ILE A 466 2.81 -15.18 4.17
N VAL A 467 3.93 -15.83 4.43
CA VAL A 467 5.15 -15.17 4.93
C VAL A 467 5.81 -14.27 3.88
N LYS A 468 5.83 -14.69 2.60
CA LYS A 468 6.58 -13.99 1.53
C LYS A 468 5.77 -12.89 0.86
N SER A 469 5.14 -12.03 1.67
CA SER A 469 4.19 -11.00 1.22
C SER A 469 4.82 -9.62 1.02
N GLY A 470 5.83 -9.27 1.80
CA GLY A 470 6.43 -7.93 1.76
C GLY A 470 6.98 -7.54 0.39
N GLY A 471 7.66 -8.47 -0.30
CA GLY A 471 8.20 -8.21 -1.63
C GLY A 471 7.13 -7.92 -2.68
N ILE A 472 6.01 -8.64 -2.70
CA ILE A 472 4.92 -8.40 -3.67
C ILE A 472 4.14 -7.13 -3.34
N ILE A 473 3.95 -6.81 -2.05
CA ILE A 473 3.30 -5.55 -1.63
C ILE A 473 4.20 -4.37 -2.01
N ALA A 474 5.50 -4.45 -1.70
CA ALA A 474 6.45 -3.40 -2.06
C ALA A 474 6.59 -3.25 -3.57
N SER A 475 6.59 -4.33 -4.36
CA SER A 475 6.53 -4.23 -5.82
C SER A 475 5.25 -3.53 -6.32
N TYR A 476 4.10 -3.79 -5.70
CA TYR A 476 2.86 -3.07 -6.03
C TYR A 476 2.95 -1.58 -5.67
N LEU A 477 3.52 -1.26 -4.51
CA LEU A 477 3.78 0.13 -4.09
C LEU A 477 4.72 0.84 -5.06
N GLU A 478 5.77 0.18 -5.54
CA GLU A 478 6.70 0.74 -6.54
C GLU A 478 5.99 1.07 -7.85
N LYS A 479 5.08 0.21 -8.32
CA LYS A 479 4.26 0.50 -9.51
C LYS A 479 3.41 1.75 -9.32
N ILE A 480 2.75 1.89 -8.17
CA ILE A 480 1.93 3.07 -7.86
C ILE A 480 2.81 4.32 -7.78
N GLN A 481 3.93 4.23 -7.06
CA GLN A 481 4.91 5.31 -6.93
C GLN A 481 5.33 5.82 -8.32
N ASN A 482 5.72 4.91 -9.22
CA ASN A 482 6.15 5.26 -10.57
C ASN A 482 5.01 5.82 -11.43
N ALA A 483 3.79 5.28 -11.31
CA ALA A 483 2.62 5.82 -12.01
C ALA A 483 2.22 7.22 -11.54
N GLN A 484 2.52 7.55 -10.28
CA GLN A 484 2.24 8.84 -9.68
C GLN A 484 3.42 9.82 -9.77
N ASN A 485 4.56 9.39 -10.32
CA ASN A 485 5.84 10.11 -10.26
C ASN A 485 6.19 10.60 -8.84
N ASP A 486 5.84 9.79 -7.83
CA ASP A 486 6.16 10.09 -6.45
C ASP A 486 7.43 9.35 -6.00
N TYR A 487 7.93 9.66 -4.81
CA TYR A 487 9.04 8.95 -4.17
C TYR A 487 8.73 8.82 -2.69
N TRP A 488 8.66 7.58 -2.20
CA TRP A 488 8.28 7.29 -0.82
C TRP A 488 9.46 6.84 0.00
N GLU A 489 9.53 7.37 1.21
CA GLU A 489 10.53 6.99 2.21
C GLU A 489 10.24 5.59 2.77
N LYS A 490 11.31 4.92 3.21
CA LYS A 490 11.29 3.55 3.70
C LYS A 490 10.29 3.34 4.84
N GLU A 491 10.19 4.29 5.76
CA GLU A 491 9.29 4.23 6.92
C GLU A 491 7.83 4.22 6.48
N TYR A 492 7.49 5.01 5.45
CA TYR A 492 6.15 5.03 4.88
C TYR A 492 5.80 3.68 4.24
N VAL A 493 6.72 3.16 3.42
CA VAL A 493 6.57 1.87 2.73
C VAL A 493 6.36 0.74 3.74
N PHE A 494 7.19 0.68 4.78
CA PHE A 494 7.09 -0.34 5.82
C PHE A 494 5.80 -0.24 6.62
N LYS A 495 5.34 0.97 6.91
CA LYS A 495 4.05 1.18 7.57
C LYS A 495 2.89 0.65 6.73
N ASP A 496 2.86 0.95 5.43
CA ASP A 496 1.81 0.48 4.52
C ASP A 496 1.83 -1.04 4.38
N ILE A 497 3.02 -1.65 4.22
CA ILE A 497 3.20 -3.11 4.17
C ILE A 497 2.57 -3.78 5.40
N ILE A 498 2.94 -3.35 6.61
CA ILE A 498 2.41 -4.01 7.81
C ILE A 498 0.90 -3.76 7.95
N SER A 499 0.40 -2.55 7.68
CA SER A 499 -1.04 -2.28 7.80
C SER A 499 -1.87 -3.18 6.87
N ARG A 500 -1.39 -3.48 5.66
CA ARG A 500 -2.04 -4.45 4.76
C ARG A 500 -1.99 -5.87 5.31
N ILE A 501 -0.82 -6.29 5.80
CA ILE A 501 -0.62 -7.62 6.38
C ILE A 501 -1.55 -7.82 7.59
N GLU A 502 -1.57 -6.88 8.54
CA GLU A 502 -2.43 -6.92 9.72
C GLU A 502 -3.89 -7.03 9.34
N ASN A 503 -4.35 -6.22 8.37
CA ASN A 503 -5.73 -6.25 7.94
C ASN A 503 -6.14 -7.63 7.40
N VAL A 504 -5.29 -8.21 6.55
CA VAL A 504 -5.56 -9.51 5.90
C VAL A 504 -5.47 -10.63 6.92
N LEU A 505 -4.39 -10.70 7.69
CA LEU A 505 -4.20 -11.76 8.67
C LEU A 505 -5.28 -11.71 9.74
N LYS A 506 -5.54 -10.55 10.32
CA LYS A 506 -6.52 -10.42 11.40
C LYS A 506 -7.93 -10.76 10.93
N ASN A 507 -8.39 -10.12 9.86
CA ASN A 507 -9.80 -10.19 9.47
C ASN A 507 -10.07 -11.42 8.60
N ASN A 508 -9.24 -11.68 7.59
CA ASN A 508 -9.55 -12.67 6.57
C ASN A 508 -9.02 -14.06 6.94
N VAL A 509 -7.89 -14.14 7.65
CA VAL A 509 -7.26 -15.42 8.02
C VAL A 509 -7.68 -15.83 9.44
N PHE A 510 -7.24 -15.12 10.47
CA PHE A 510 -7.49 -15.50 11.87
C PHE A 510 -8.97 -15.49 12.21
N LYS A 511 -9.63 -14.32 12.16
CA LYS A 511 -11.03 -14.19 12.60
C LYS A 511 -12.00 -15.02 11.77
N ASN A 512 -11.88 -14.98 10.45
CA ASN A 512 -12.89 -15.55 9.55
C ASN A 512 -12.65 -17.03 9.18
N LEU A 513 -11.43 -17.56 9.33
CA LEU A 513 -11.10 -18.93 8.93
C LEU A 513 -10.51 -19.74 10.10
N VAL A 514 -9.43 -19.28 10.73
CA VAL A 514 -8.78 -20.04 11.81
C VAL A 514 -9.72 -20.18 13.01
N GLU A 515 -10.19 -19.07 13.59
CA GLU A 515 -11.04 -19.07 14.79
C GLU A 515 -12.42 -19.64 14.51
N LYS A 516 -13.00 -19.28 13.35
CA LYS A 516 -14.39 -19.64 13.02
C LYS A 516 -14.54 -21.08 12.57
N HIS A 517 -13.56 -21.63 11.84
CA HIS A 517 -13.67 -22.93 11.19
C HIS A 517 -12.62 -23.94 11.65
N SER A 518 -11.73 -23.55 12.58
CA SER A 518 -10.63 -24.37 13.10
C SER A 518 -9.72 -24.91 12.00
N ILE A 519 -9.40 -24.04 11.04
CA ILE A 519 -8.52 -24.34 9.90
C ILE A 519 -7.09 -23.93 10.28
N ASP A 520 -6.09 -24.74 9.90
CA ASP A 520 -4.69 -24.33 10.05
C ASP A 520 -4.40 -23.02 9.31
N LEU A 521 -3.50 -22.21 9.88
CA LEU A 521 -3.09 -20.92 9.34
C LEU A 521 -2.75 -20.96 7.84
N SER A 522 -1.87 -21.87 7.43
CA SER A 522 -1.34 -21.91 6.07
C SER A 522 -2.43 -22.31 5.07
N VAL A 523 -3.29 -23.27 5.44
CA VAL A 523 -4.45 -23.66 4.64
C VAL A 523 -5.49 -22.54 4.61
N ALA A 524 -5.70 -21.83 5.72
CA ALA A 524 -6.61 -20.68 5.78
C ALA A 524 -6.15 -19.54 4.84
N GLY A 525 -4.85 -19.30 4.72
CA GLY A 525 -4.29 -18.37 3.73
C GLY A 525 -4.62 -18.78 2.28
N ASP A 526 -4.41 -20.05 1.95
CA ASP A 526 -4.70 -20.60 0.62
C ASP A 526 -6.23 -20.57 0.33
N VAL A 527 -7.07 -20.90 1.31
CA VAL A 527 -8.55 -20.78 1.22
C VAL A 527 -8.99 -19.34 0.97
N ALA A 528 -8.45 -18.36 1.71
CA ALA A 528 -8.80 -16.95 1.52
C ALA A 528 -8.42 -16.46 0.12
N ALA A 529 -7.24 -16.86 -0.37
CA ALA A 529 -6.78 -16.55 -1.72
C ALA A 529 -7.69 -17.16 -2.79
N ILE A 530 -7.98 -18.47 -2.71
CA ILE A 530 -8.85 -19.19 -3.65
C ILE A 530 -10.23 -18.55 -3.71
N LYS A 531 -10.85 -18.30 -2.55
CA LYS A 531 -12.17 -17.66 -2.50
C LYS A 531 -12.18 -16.33 -3.25
N ARG A 532 -11.15 -15.50 -3.05
CA ARG A 532 -11.03 -14.22 -3.75
C ARG A 532 -10.90 -14.39 -5.27
N ILE A 533 -10.03 -15.30 -5.72
CA ILE A 533 -9.80 -15.55 -7.15
C ILE A 533 -11.09 -16.05 -7.81
N THR A 534 -11.75 -17.05 -7.23
CA THR A 534 -12.94 -17.64 -7.85
C THR A 534 -14.14 -16.71 -7.81
N SER A 535 -14.35 -15.93 -6.73
CA SER A 535 -15.39 -14.89 -6.72
C SER A 535 -15.15 -13.81 -7.77
N THR A 536 -13.88 -13.44 -8.00
CA THR A 536 -13.48 -12.49 -9.04
C THR A 536 -13.76 -13.06 -10.44
N MET A 537 -13.42 -14.33 -10.68
CA MET A 537 -13.69 -15.02 -11.94
C MET A 537 -15.19 -15.20 -12.19
N GLU A 538 -15.96 -15.58 -11.18
CA GLU A 538 -17.41 -15.72 -11.26
C GLU A 538 -18.06 -14.38 -11.62
N ALA A 539 -17.61 -13.28 -11.01
CA ALA A 539 -18.08 -11.94 -11.34
C ALA A 539 -17.78 -11.54 -12.80
N LYS A 540 -16.61 -11.92 -13.34
CA LYS A 540 -16.24 -11.65 -14.75
C LYS A 540 -16.99 -12.53 -15.75
N ASN A 541 -17.24 -13.80 -15.42
CA ASN A 541 -17.90 -14.77 -16.29
C ASN A 541 -19.44 -14.69 -16.28
N ALA A 542 -20.02 -13.89 -15.38
CA ALA A 542 -21.44 -13.59 -15.42
C ALA A 542 -21.78 -12.94 -16.77
N PRO A 543 -22.83 -13.39 -17.49
CA PRO A 543 -23.13 -12.93 -18.84
C PRO A 543 -23.18 -11.40 -18.91
N GLN A 544 -22.40 -10.78 -19.82
CA GLN A 544 -22.23 -9.33 -19.94
C GLN A 544 -23.57 -8.57 -20.13
N LYS A 545 -24.61 -9.23 -20.65
CA LYS A 545 -25.98 -8.70 -20.74
C LYS A 545 -26.60 -8.39 -19.36
N LYS A 546 -26.07 -8.95 -18.26
CA LYS A 546 -26.43 -8.63 -16.86
C LYS A 546 -25.49 -7.61 -16.18
N MET A 547 -24.37 -7.22 -16.80
CA MET A 547 -23.41 -6.28 -16.23
C MET A 547 -23.62 -4.84 -16.71
N LYS A 548 -24.09 -4.61 -17.95
CA LYS A 548 -24.45 -3.25 -18.43
C LYS A 548 -25.58 -2.59 -17.62
N ASP A 549 -26.35 -3.38 -16.88
CA ASP A 549 -27.48 -2.90 -16.07
C ASP A 549 -27.19 -2.81 -14.56
N LYS A 550 -25.95 -3.06 -14.09
CA LYS A 550 -25.65 -3.08 -12.65
C LYS A 550 -24.78 -1.89 -12.22
N LYS A 551 -25.35 -1.13 -11.28
CA LYS A 551 -24.97 0.25 -10.93
C LYS A 551 -23.76 0.28 -9.98
N PRO A 552 -22.87 1.28 -10.11
CA PRO A 552 -21.75 1.48 -9.18
C PRO A 552 -22.25 1.80 -7.77
N LEU A 553 -21.48 1.39 -6.76
CA LEU A 553 -21.62 1.93 -5.40
C LEU A 553 -21.17 3.40 -5.44
N ILE A 554 -22.05 4.31 -5.06
CA ILE A 554 -21.72 5.75 -5.10
C ILE A 554 -21.32 6.21 -3.70
N ILE A 555 -20.15 6.85 -3.59
CA ILE A 555 -19.67 7.46 -2.36
C ILE A 555 -19.48 8.96 -2.61
N GLY A 556 -20.45 9.75 -2.16
CA GLY A 556 -20.37 11.21 -2.12
C GLY A 556 -19.57 11.68 -0.92
N ILE A 557 -18.64 12.61 -1.12
CA ILE A 557 -17.79 13.19 -0.08
C ILE A 557 -18.10 14.69 -0.07
N PHE A 558 -18.72 15.17 1.01
CA PHE A 558 -19.13 16.56 1.14
C PHE A 558 -18.23 17.30 2.13
N ASP A 559 -17.60 18.39 1.67
CA ASP A 559 -16.85 19.31 2.51
C ASP A 559 -17.01 20.76 2.06
N SER A 560 -16.74 21.69 2.98
CA SER A 560 -16.72 23.14 2.74
C SER A 560 -15.46 23.62 2.00
N GLY A 561 -14.39 22.83 1.95
CA GLY A 561 -13.10 23.23 1.40
C GLY A 561 -12.26 22.05 0.93
N GLN A 562 -10.98 22.03 1.31
CA GLN A 562 -10.00 21.01 0.90
C GLN A 562 -9.94 19.79 1.83
N GLY A 563 -10.61 19.82 3.00
CA GLY A 563 -10.66 18.67 3.92
C GLY A 563 -11.28 17.44 3.27
N GLY A 564 -12.25 17.65 2.37
CA GLY A 564 -12.82 16.61 1.51
C GLY A 564 -11.82 15.97 0.54
N ILE A 565 -10.79 16.71 0.09
CA ILE A 565 -9.73 16.16 -0.77
C ILE A 565 -8.91 15.12 -0.01
N ILE A 566 -8.47 15.43 1.22
CA ILE A 566 -7.69 14.48 2.05
C ILE A 566 -8.45 13.17 2.22
N VAL A 567 -9.74 13.26 2.57
CA VAL A 567 -10.59 12.08 2.76
C VAL A 567 -10.70 11.30 1.45
N THR A 568 -10.91 11.99 0.33
CA THR A 568 -11.04 11.37 -0.99
C THR A 568 -9.75 10.67 -1.42
N GLU A 569 -8.60 11.31 -1.26
CA GLU A 569 -7.29 10.74 -1.62
C GLU A 569 -6.99 9.48 -0.81
N LYS A 570 -7.22 9.53 0.51
CA LYS A 570 -7.00 8.35 1.36
C LYS A 570 -7.99 7.23 1.04
N LEU A 571 -9.28 7.54 0.82
CA LEU A 571 -10.26 6.54 0.37
C LEU A 571 -9.84 5.93 -0.97
N ASN A 572 -9.45 6.72 -1.96
CA ASN A 572 -9.04 6.21 -3.26
C ASN A 572 -7.82 5.26 -3.18
N ARG A 573 -6.95 5.40 -2.17
CA ARG A 573 -5.80 4.51 -1.96
C ARG A 573 -6.17 3.16 -1.33
N ILE A 574 -7.12 3.16 -0.40
CA ILE A 574 -7.42 1.99 0.45
C ILE A 574 -8.64 1.20 -0.02
N LEU A 575 -9.55 1.82 -0.77
CA LEU A 575 -10.77 1.15 -1.21
C LEU A 575 -10.40 -0.01 -2.14
N PRO A 576 -11.00 -1.19 -1.96
CA PRO A 576 -10.75 -2.33 -2.84
C PRO A 576 -11.16 -1.98 -4.29
N VAL A 577 -10.56 -2.68 -5.26
CA VAL A 577 -10.97 -2.57 -6.66
C VAL A 577 -12.41 -3.08 -6.79
N GLY A 578 -13.28 -2.27 -7.36
CA GLY A 578 -14.69 -2.55 -7.55
C GLY A 578 -15.39 -1.39 -8.24
N ASN A 579 -16.61 -1.62 -8.74
CA ASN A 579 -17.48 -0.65 -9.41
C ASN A 579 -17.94 0.43 -8.41
N ILE A 580 -17.04 1.36 -8.09
CA ILE A 580 -17.24 2.44 -7.10
C ILE A 580 -17.06 3.77 -7.80
N LYS A 581 -18.04 4.66 -7.62
CA LYS A 581 -17.96 6.05 -8.07
C LYS A 581 -17.79 6.97 -6.87
N LEU A 582 -16.63 7.60 -6.77
CA LEU A 582 -16.35 8.64 -5.78
C LEU A 582 -16.79 10.00 -6.33
N LEU A 583 -17.68 10.69 -5.60
CA LEU A 583 -18.14 12.04 -5.95
C LEU A 583 -17.64 13.03 -4.88
N LEU A 584 -16.57 13.76 -5.17
CA LEU A 584 -16.09 14.78 -4.24
C LEU A 584 -16.82 16.11 -4.48
N PHE A 585 -17.62 16.54 -3.52
CA PHE A 585 -18.30 17.83 -3.49
C PHE A 585 -17.60 18.80 -2.53
N THR A 586 -16.94 19.81 -3.10
CA THR A 586 -16.30 20.90 -2.33
C THR A 586 -17.06 22.22 -2.51
N ASP A 587 -17.62 22.77 -1.43
CA ASP A 587 -18.40 24.01 -1.45
C ASP A 587 -17.60 25.25 -1.07
N LYS A 588 -16.60 25.59 -1.89
CA LYS A 588 -15.74 26.75 -1.66
C LYS A 588 -16.48 28.09 -1.70
N ALA A 589 -17.66 28.13 -2.33
CA ALA A 589 -18.49 29.34 -2.37
C ALA A 589 -19.03 29.73 -0.98
N ASN A 590 -19.33 28.75 -0.13
CA ASN A 590 -19.89 28.98 1.20
C ASN A 590 -18.84 28.88 2.33
N PHE A 591 -17.56 28.72 2.00
CA PHE A 591 -16.46 28.67 2.97
C PHE A 591 -16.22 30.05 3.65
N PRO A 592 -15.89 30.10 4.95
CA PRO A 592 -15.82 28.98 5.91
C PRO A 592 -17.16 28.66 6.56
N PHE A 593 -17.42 27.38 6.85
CA PHE A 593 -18.67 26.94 7.48
C PHE A 593 -18.70 27.20 9.00
N GLY A 594 -17.54 27.37 9.63
CA GLY A 594 -17.40 27.48 11.08
C GLY A 594 -18.14 28.64 11.72
N GLN A 595 -18.43 29.71 10.98
CA GLN A 595 -19.11 30.91 11.47
C GLN A 595 -20.62 30.94 11.15
N LYS A 596 -21.11 29.97 10.37
CA LYS A 596 -22.50 29.94 9.90
C LYS A 596 -23.46 29.46 10.98
N SER A 597 -24.69 29.94 10.91
CA SER A 597 -25.79 29.47 11.75
C SER A 597 -26.16 28.02 11.45
N LYS A 598 -26.88 27.38 12.39
CA LYS A 598 -27.36 26.01 12.23
C LYS A 598 -28.34 25.89 11.06
N GLU A 599 -29.18 26.90 10.87
CA GLU A 599 -30.15 27.00 9.78
C GLU A 599 -29.43 27.06 8.42
N GLU A 600 -28.43 27.94 8.27
CA GLU A 600 -27.61 28.00 7.05
C GLU A 600 -26.90 26.68 6.75
N ILE A 601 -26.28 26.04 7.75
CA ILE A 601 -25.60 24.76 7.57
C ILE A 601 -26.57 23.68 7.13
N ASN A 602 -27.79 23.66 7.68
CA ASN A 602 -28.83 22.75 7.21
C ASN A 602 -29.14 23.02 5.74
N ASP A 603 -29.46 24.25 5.35
CA ASP A 603 -29.84 24.57 3.98
C ASP A 603 -28.75 24.30 2.95
N ILE A 604 -27.49 24.60 3.28
CA ILE A 604 -26.33 24.27 2.45
C ILE A 604 -26.20 22.75 2.32
N THR A 605 -26.26 22.02 3.44
CA THR A 605 -26.11 20.56 3.43
C THR A 605 -27.24 19.87 2.68
N PHE A 606 -28.49 20.31 2.84
CA PHE A 606 -29.63 19.78 2.09
C PHE A 606 -29.47 19.99 0.59
N ARG A 607 -29.00 21.17 0.16
CA ARG A 607 -28.72 21.45 -1.26
C ARG A 607 -27.57 20.60 -1.80
N ALA A 608 -26.48 20.44 -1.04
CA ALA A 608 -25.33 19.63 -1.44
C ALA A 608 -25.70 18.15 -1.54
N VAL A 609 -26.38 17.60 -0.53
CA VAL A 609 -26.89 16.21 -0.56
C VAL A 609 -27.89 16.03 -1.69
N HIS A 610 -28.75 17.01 -1.96
CA HIS A 610 -29.65 16.96 -3.10
C HIS A 610 -28.88 16.91 -4.42
N GLU A 611 -27.85 17.74 -4.62
CA GLU A 611 -27.04 17.73 -5.84
C GLU A 611 -26.26 16.42 -6.00
N ILE A 612 -25.62 15.92 -4.94
CA ILE A 612 -24.98 14.59 -4.94
C ILE A 612 -26.01 13.54 -5.36
N ASN A 613 -27.20 13.58 -4.77
CA ASN A 613 -28.29 12.67 -5.09
C ASN A 613 -28.83 12.83 -6.53
N GLU A 614 -28.93 14.04 -7.08
CA GLU A 614 -29.30 14.27 -8.48
C GLU A 614 -28.24 13.74 -9.45
N ARG A 615 -26.96 13.87 -9.11
CA ARG A 615 -25.86 13.27 -9.90
C ARG A 615 -25.81 11.74 -9.77
N CYS A 616 -26.40 11.19 -8.71
CA CYS A 616 -26.69 9.77 -8.61
C CYS A 616 -27.90 9.36 -9.50
N LYS A 617 -28.79 10.30 -9.88
CA LYS A 617 -30.08 10.04 -10.53
C LYS A 617 -30.03 9.82 -12.05
N THR A 618 -28.91 10.05 -12.73
CA THR A 618 -28.77 9.62 -14.14
C THR A 618 -28.68 8.09 -14.30
N MET A 619 -28.70 7.31 -13.20
CA MET A 619 -28.77 5.85 -13.23
C MET A 619 -30.01 5.21 -12.58
N HIS A 620 -30.86 5.94 -11.83
CA HIS A 620 -32.04 5.36 -11.12
C HIS A 620 -33.42 5.72 -11.68
N GLN A 621 -33.51 6.47 -12.79
CA GLN A 621 -34.80 6.85 -13.39
C GLN A 621 -35.42 5.83 -14.36
N SER A 622 -34.96 4.58 -14.39
CA SER A 622 -35.69 3.54 -15.15
C SER A 622 -36.99 3.07 -14.50
N ASN A 623 -37.32 3.48 -13.26
CA ASN A 623 -38.63 3.19 -12.63
C ASN A 623 -39.15 4.36 -11.75
N GLY A 624 -39.73 5.38 -12.38
CA GLY A 624 -40.25 6.59 -11.72
C GLY A 624 -41.41 6.38 -10.73
N PHE A 625 -42.11 5.25 -10.79
CA PHE A 625 -43.27 4.96 -9.92
C PHE A 625 -42.87 4.57 -8.49
N PHE A 626 -41.93 3.63 -8.33
CA PHE A 626 -41.51 3.09 -7.04
C PHE A 626 -40.84 4.14 -6.14
N TYR A 627 -40.03 5.02 -6.74
CA TYR A 627 -39.35 6.08 -6.00
C TYR A 627 -40.32 7.18 -5.54
N ARG A 628 -41.32 7.51 -6.36
CA ARG A 628 -42.38 8.49 -6.02
C ARG A 628 -43.31 7.94 -4.93
N PHE A 629 -43.59 6.64 -4.96
CA PHE A 629 -44.30 5.91 -3.91
C PHE A 629 -43.54 5.94 -2.58
N ILE A 630 -42.25 5.57 -2.57
CA ILE A 630 -41.40 5.62 -1.36
C ILE A 630 -41.35 7.05 -0.81
N TYR A 631 -41.17 8.06 -1.67
CA TYR A 631 -41.07 9.44 -1.21
C TYR A 631 -42.33 9.92 -0.46
N ASN A 632 -43.50 9.52 -0.94
CA ASN A 632 -44.80 9.85 -0.35
C ASN A 632 -45.23 8.91 0.80
N THR A 633 -44.44 7.87 1.11
CA THR A 633 -44.76 6.92 2.19
C THR A 633 -44.52 7.53 3.58
N PRO A 634 -45.38 7.28 4.59
CA PRO A 634 -45.17 7.68 5.97
C PRO A 634 -43.85 7.16 6.56
N TYR A 635 -43.23 7.92 7.49
CA TYR A 635 -41.89 7.62 8.02
C TYR A 635 -41.77 6.22 8.62
N PHE A 636 -42.76 5.77 9.39
CA PHE A 636 -42.73 4.44 10.02
C PHE A 636 -42.59 3.32 8.99
N LEU A 637 -43.39 3.34 7.92
CA LEU A 637 -43.36 2.38 6.82
C LEU A 637 -42.03 2.43 6.04
N LYS A 638 -41.42 3.61 5.87
CA LYS A 638 -40.07 3.73 5.29
C LYS A 638 -39.02 2.99 6.12
N THR A 639 -39.06 3.12 7.44
CA THR A 639 -38.16 2.39 8.35
C THR A 639 -38.32 0.88 8.24
N VAL A 640 -39.57 0.40 8.12
CA VAL A 640 -39.88 -1.03 7.91
C VAL A 640 -39.34 -1.51 6.57
N PHE A 641 -39.52 -0.76 5.49
CA PHE A 641 -38.99 -1.11 4.16
C PHE A 641 -37.46 -1.10 4.09
N ILE A 642 -36.79 -0.21 4.82
CA ILE A 642 -35.33 -0.25 4.97
C ILE A 642 -34.92 -1.51 5.73
N TRP A 643 -35.60 -1.84 6.83
CA TRP A 643 -35.29 -3.01 7.66
C TRP A 643 -35.51 -4.33 6.92
N LEU A 644 -36.55 -4.41 6.10
CA LEU A 644 -36.86 -5.56 5.24
C LEU A 644 -35.98 -5.64 3.98
N GLY A 645 -35.04 -4.69 3.77
CA GLY A 645 -34.17 -4.66 2.60
C GLY A 645 -34.85 -4.26 1.28
N ILE A 646 -36.07 -3.71 1.34
CA ILE A 646 -36.87 -3.27 0.19
C ILE A 646 -36.32 -1.95 -0.41
N ILE A 647 -35.73 -1.09 0.43
CA ILE A 647 -35.04 0.14 -0.01
C ILE A 647 -33.53 -0.12 -0.01
N PRO A 648 -32.86 -0.14 -1.19
CA PRO A 648 -31.41 -0.32 -1.25
C PRO A 648 -30.67 0.89 -0.64
N ARG A 649 -29.52 0.63 0.00
CA ARG A 649 -28.58 1.64 0.50
C ARG A 649 -27.28 1.62 -0.31
N ASP A 650 -27.42 1.87 -1.59
CA ASP A 650 -26.36 1.87 -2.60
C ASP A 650 -25.66 3.23 -2.78
N VAL A 651 -26.05 4.24 -1.99
CA VAL A 651 -25.42 5.56 -1.95
C VAL A 651 -24.94 5.86 -0.54
N ILE A 652 -23.66 6.17 -0.42
CA ILE A 652 -23.01 6.61 0.81
C ILE A 652 -22.68 8.09 0.67
N VAL A 653 -23.02 8.91 1.66
CA VAL A 653 -22.60 10.31 1.75
C VAL A 653 -21.77 10.52 3.00
N CYS A 654 -20.51 10.88 2.82
CA CYS A 654 -19.53 11.17 3.85
C CYS A 654 -19.46 12.68 4.08
N PHE A 655 -19.84 13.14 5.26
CA PHE A 655 -19.59 14.51 5.71
C PHE A 655 -18.13 14.61 6.14
N ALA A 656 -17.25 15.02 5.23
CA ALA A 656 -15.84 15.29 5.52
C ALA A 656 -15.63 16.63 6.25
N CYS A 657 -16.67 17.16 6.92
CA CYS A 657 -16.65 18.39 7.71
C CYS A 657 -17.28 18.15 9.09
N ASN A 658 -16.51 18.38 10.16
CA ASN A 658 -16.99 18.26 11.54
C ASN A 658 -18.09 19.28 11.87
N THR A 659 -18.00 20.50 11.34
CA THR A 659 -19.05 21.53 11.51
C THR A 659 -20.39 21.06 10.94
N VAL A 660 -20.36 20.46 9.75
CA VAL A 660 -21.58 19.91 9.13
C VAL A 660 -22.14 18.78 9.97
N ASP A 661 -21.31 17.78 10.30
CA ASP A 661 -21.76 16.59 11.02
C ASP A 661 -22.33 16.92 12.41
N THR A 662 -21.79 17.95 13.08
CA THR A 662 -22.28 18.39 14.39
C THR A 662 -23.52 19.28 14.34
N MET A 663 -23.69 20.10 13.29
CA MET A 663 -24.79 21.08 13.24
C MET A 663 -26.00 20.61 12.43
N VAL A 664 -25.82 19.69 11.48
CA VAL A 664 -26.89 19.25 10.59
C VAL A 664 -27.96 18.42 11.31
N ASN A 665 -29.20 18.58 10.88
CA ASN A 665 -30.31 17.76 11.34
C ASN A 665 -30.32 16.40 10.61
N HIS A 666 -29.51 15.47 11.12
CA HIS A 666 -29.42 14.09 10.62
C HIS A 666 -30.78 13.38 10.53
N LYS A 667 -31.71 13.67 11.44
CA LYS A 667 -33.06 13.08 11.41
C LYS A 667 -33.83 13.55 10.17
N LYS A 668 -33.85 14.86 9.90
CA LYS A 668 -34.49 15.42 8.69
C LYS A 668 -33.82 14.91 7.41
N LEU A 669 -32.49 14.79 7.38
CA LEU A 669 -31.77 14.22 6.23
C LEU A 669 -32.18 12.77 5.95
N ARG A 670 -32.20 11.91 6.97
CA ARG A 670 -32.63 10.51 6.85
C ARG A 670 -34.09 10.37 6.45
N ILE A 671 -34.96 11.28 6.90
CA ILE A 671 -36.37 11.33 6.47
C ILE A 671 -36.46 11.69 4.98
N ARG A 672 -35.65 12.64 4.52
CA ARG A 672 -35.70 13.18 3.15
C ARG A 672 -35.01 12.29 2.13
N PHE A 673 -33.93 11.61 2.52
CA PHE A 673 -33.11 10.72 1.69
C PHE A 673 -32.93 9.34 2.34
N PRO A 674 -34.01 8.54 2.45
CA PRO A 674 -34.01 7.27 3.19
C PRO A 674 -33.10 6.18 2.58
N HIS A 675 -32.78 6.28 1.30
CA HIS A 675 -31.89 5.38 0.55
C HIS A 675 -30.40 5.76 0.67
N ILE A 676 -30.07 6.92 1.24
CA ILE A 676 -28.68 7.36 1.44
C ILE A 676 -28.20 6.99 2.84
N GLN A 677 -27.01 6.39 2.91
CA GLN A 677 -26.29 6.18 4.16
C GLN A 677 -25.37 7.36 4.46
N PHE A 678 -25.68 8.12 5.52
CA PHE A 678 -24.87 9.24 5.97
C PHE A 678 -23.80 8.80 6.96
N ILE A 679 -22.54 9.17 6.69
CA ILE A 679 -21.36 8.94 7.53
C ILE A 679 -20.77 10.30 7.90
N GLY A 680 -20.23 10.42 9.11
CA GLY A 680 -19.58 11.64 9.58
C GLY A 680 -18.52 11.36 10.64
N PRO A 681 -17.60 12.30 10.88
CA PRO A 681 -16.46 12.13 11.77
C PRO A 681 -16.84 11.89 13.23
N VAL A 682 -17.97 12.42 13.71
CA VAL A 682 -18.27 12.50 15.15
C VAL A 682 -18.45 11.11 15.76
N LYS A 683 -19.29 10.27 15.16
CA LYS A 683 -19.71 8.99 15.74
C LYS A 683 -18.51 8.07 15.98
N LYS A 684 -17.69 7.84 14.96
CA LYS A 684 -16.52 6.95 15.04
C LYS A 684 -15.41 7.56 15.89
N THR A 685 -15.22 8.89 15.87
CA THR A 685 -14.28 9.58 16.77
C THR A 685 -14.62 9.36 18.24
N LEU A 686 -15.90 9.47 18.61
CA LEU A 686 -16.33 9.23 19.99
C LEU A 686 -16.14 7.77 20.41
N LEU A 687 -16.36 6.81 19.49
CA LEU A 687 -16.01 5.40 19.74
C LEU A 687 -14.50 5.17 19.90
N LYS A 688 -13.66 6.03 19.30
CA LYS A 688 -12.21 6.00 19.55
C LYS A 688 -11.89 6.52 20.94
N ILE A 689 -12.45 7.67 21.31
CA ILE A 689 -12.22 8.29 22.62
C ILE A 689 -12.74 7.40 23.74
N ASN A 690 -13.91 6.78 23.57
CA ASN A 690 -14.49 5.89 24.59
C ASN A 690 -13.64 4.63 24.86
N ALA A 691 -12.73 4.28 23.95
CA ALA A 691 -11.83 3.15 24.09
C ALA A 691 -10.44 3.52 24.64
N LEU A 692 -10.28 4.74 25.15
CA LEU A 692 -9.04 5.20 25.81
C LEU A 692 -9.01 4.82 27.30
N PRO A 693 -7.83 4.84 27.94
CA PRO A 693 -7.70 4.72 29.39
C PRO A 693 -8.52 5.81 30.12
N LYS A 694 -9.17 5.48 31.23
CA LYS A 694 -10.13 6.39 31.90
C LYS A 694 -9.50 7.65 32.50
N ASP A 695 -8.21 7.62 32.76
CA ASP A 695 -7.39 8.76 33.16
C ASP A 695 -7.00 9.68 31.98
N ALA A 696 -7.37 9.33 30.75
CA ALA A 696 -7.11 10.16 29.59
C ALA A 696 -7.79 11.53 29.70
N ARG A 697 -6.96 12.59 29.60
CA ARG A 697 -7.39 13.99 29.48
C ARG A 697 -7.46 14.37 28.02
N ILE A 698 -8.63 14.76 27.54
CA ILE A 698 -8.92 14.95 26.11
C ILE A 698 -8.98 16.45 25.79
N GLY A 699 -8.08 16.92 24.93
CA GLY A 699 -8.18 18.21 24.28
C GLY A 699 -8.95 18.10 22.97
N ILE A 700 -9.75 19.11 22.62
CA ILE A 700 -10.47 19.18 21.34
C ILE A 700 -10.21 20.52 20.70
N ILE A 701 -9.72 20.51 19.47
CA ILE A 701 -9.62 21.70 18.64
C ILE A 701 -10.49 21.53 17.41
N GLY A 702 -11.23 22.57 17.06
CA GLY A 702 -12.15 22.55 15.94
C GLY A 702 -12.63 23.94 15.57
N THR A 703 -13.44 24.02 14.51
CA THR A 703 -14.06 25.30 14.12
C THR A 703 -14.99 25.82 15.22
N VAL A 704 -15.28 27.13 15.19
CA VAL A 704 -16.23 27.76 16.12
C VAL A 704 -17.57 27.01 16.15
N GLY A 705 -18.15 26.69 14.99
CA GLY A 705 -19.40 25.92 14.90
C GLY A 705 -19.29 24.50 15.47
N THR A 706 -18.17 23.81 15.25
CA THR A 706 -17.96 22.46 15.82
C THR A 706 -17.94 22.51 17.34
N ILE A 707 -17.20 23.44 17.94
CA ILE A 707 -17.08 23.56 19.39
C ILE A 707 -18.40 24.08 20.01
N LYS A 708 -18.99 25.14 19.44
CA LYS A 708 -20.29 25.69 19.90
C LYS A 708 -21.43 24.68 19.84
N SER A 709 -21.35 23.66 18.98
CA SER A 709 -22.35 22.58 18.95
C SER A 709 -22.45 21.82 20.28
N GLY A 710 -21.37 21.79 21.07
CA GLY A 710 -21.26 21.07 22.34
C GLY A 710 -21.29 19.54 22.25
N ILE A 711 -21.45 18.95 21.05
CA ILE A 711 -21.68 17.50 20.89
C ILE A 711 -20.49 16.67 21.37
N TYR A 712 -19.27 17.05 20.99
CA TYR A 712 -18.07 16.34 21.42
C TYR A 712 -17.88 16.43 22.93
N GLU A 713 -17.85 17.65 23.48
CA GLU A 713 -17.69 17.89 24.91
C GLU A 713 -18.72 17.11 25.74
N LYS A 714 -20.00 17.25 25.41
CA LYS A 714 -21.10 16.59 26.13
C LYS A 714 -20.89 15.07 26.16
N ARG A 715 -20.65 14.45 25.00
CA ARG A 715 -20.53 12.99 24.91
C ARG A 715 -19.25 12.44 25.53
N ILE A 716 -18.17 13.22 25.54
CA ILE A 716 -16.91 12.83 26.18
C ILE A 716 -17.02 12.96 27.71
N ARG A 717 -17.69 14.00 28.22
CA ARG A 717 -18.02 14.12 29.65
C ARG A 717 -18.95 13.00 30.11
N GLU A 718 -19.99 12.69 29.35
CA GLU A 718 -20.90 11.56 29.62
C GLU A 718 -20.17 10.21 29.67
N ALA A 719 -19.07 10.06 28.93
CA ALA A 719 -18.23 8.86 28.96
C ALA A 719 -17.20 8.83 30.12
N GLY A 720 -17.18 9.86 30.96
CA GLY A 720 -16.36 9.94 32.18
C GLY A 720 -14.96 10.53 32.00
N TYR A 721 -14.68 11.23 30.89
CA TYR A 721 -13.37 11.83 30.64
C TYR A 721 -13.32 13.31 31.02
N HIS A 722 -12.14 13.76 31.46
CA HIS A 722 -11.83 15.19 31.52
C HIS A 722 -11.65 15.73 30.09
N VAL A 723 -12.39 16.78 29.73
CA VAL A 723 -12.37 17.35 28.38
C VAL A 723 -12.24 18.86 28.39
N LEU A 724 -11.31 19.35 27.57
CA LEU A 724 -11.13 20.77 27.25
C LEU A 724 -11.35 20.94 25.76
N ALA A 725 -12.16 21.92 25.37
CA ALA A 725 -12.39 22.20 23.97
C ALA A 725 -12.12 23.67 23.67
N LYS A 726 -11.46 23.92 22.54
CA LYS A 726 -11.05 25.26 22.14
C LYS A 726 -11.41 25.51 20.68
N PRO A 727 -12.21 26.56 20.39
CA PRO A 727 -12.47 26.95 19.01
C PRO A 727 -11.19 27.56 18.41
N THR A 728 -10.85 27.15 17.20
CA THR A 728 -9.62 27.53 16.50
C THR A 728 -9.92 28.03 15.09
N PRO A 729 -10.60 29.18 14.92
CA PRO A 729 -11.02 29.69 13.61
C PRO A 729 -9.84 29.86 12.64
N LEU A 730 -8.75 30.46 13.13
CA LEU A 730 -7.54 30.72 12.34
C LEU A 730 -6.84 29.45 11.83
N LEU A 731 -6.93 28.34 12.55
CA LEU A 731 -6.26 27.09 12.15
C LEU A 731 -6.89 26.47 10.90
N ALA A 732 -8.20 26.65 10.68
CA ALA A 732 -8.86 26.12 9.47
C ALA A 732 -8.39 26.88 8.23
N VAL A 733 -8.22 28.18 8.39
CA VAL A 733 -7.70 29.09 7.38
C VAL A 733 -6.22 28.82 7.08
N LEU A 734 -5.39 28.67 8.11
CA LEU A 734 -3.97 28.28 7.96
C LEU A 734 -3.80 26.95 7.22
N SER A 735 -4.65 25.96 7.54
CA SER A 735 -4.63 24.65 6.88
C SER A 735 -4.92 24.73 5.38
N GLU A 736 -5.83 25.62 4.97
CA GLU A 736 -6.15 25.89 3.55
C GLU A 736 -4.98 26.56 2.82
N MET A 737 -4.27 27.47 3.47
CA MET A 737 -3.08 28.13 2.90
C MET A 737 -1.93 27.14 2.69
N LEU A 738 -1.68 26.27 3.67
CA LEU A 738 -0.64 25.23 3.56
C LEU A 738 -0.87 24.25 2.42
N TYR A 739 -2.13 23.96 2.11
CA TYR A 739 -2.46 23.07 0.99
C TYR A 739 -2.16 23.69 -0.38
N LYS A 740 -2.31 25.02 -0.54
CA LYS A 740 -2.21 25.70 -1.84
C LYS A 740 -0.81 25.79 -2.45
N LYS A 741 0.25 25.27 -1.81
CA LYS A 741 1.68 25.47 -2.11
C LYS A 741 2.01 25.96 -3.54
N SER A 742 2.09 27.28 -3.67
CA SER A 742 2.96 27.99 -4.61
C SER A 742 3.74 29.02 -3.78
N PHE A 743 4.76 28.54 -3.08
CA PHE A 743 5.77 29.42 -2.51
C PHE A 743 6.87 29.53 -3.55
N ASP A 744 7.16 30.74 -4.01
CA ASP A 744 8.16 30.96 -5.07
C ASP A 744 9.59 30.63 -4.59
N THR A 745 9.82 30.59 -3.28
CA THR A 745 11.14 30.33 -2.67
C THR A 745 11.05 29.50 -1.39
N GLU A 746 12.09 28.74 -1.07
CA GLU A 746 12.21 27.97 0.18
C GLU A 746 12.20 28.86 1.43
N GLU A 747 12.65 30.11 1.31
CA GLU A 747 12.75 31.05 2.42
C GLU A 747 11.37 31.54 2.87
N LYS A 748 10.51 31.92 1.92
CA LYS A 748 9.08 32.25 2.18
C LYS A 748 8.33 31.07 2.80
N GLN A 749 8.68 29.85 2.38
CA GLN A 749 8.11 28.64 2.96
C GLN A 749 8.51 28.49 4.43
N LYS A 750 9.80 28.63 4.76
CA LYS A 750 10.30 28.56 6.15
C LYS A 750 9.66 29.62 7.03
N GLU A 751 9.54 30.86 6.53
CA GLU A 751 8.88 31.97 7.22
C GLU A 751 7.41 31.66 7.50
N PHE A 752 6.67 31.17 6.51
CA PHE A 752 5.27 30.78 6.69
C PHE A 752 5.10 29.68 7.75
N TYR A 753 5.96 28.65 7.74
CA TYR A 753 5.91 27.59 8.74
C TYR A 753 6.23 28.10 10.16
N LYS A 754 7.15 29.07 10.29
CA LYS A 754 7.44 29.75 11.56
C LYS A 754 6.20 30.50 12.06
N THR A 755 5.58 31.30 11.20
CA THR A 755 4.34 32.04 11.53
C THR A 755 3.19 31.11 11.91
N ALA A 756 3.01 30.00 11.18
CA ALA A 756 2.00 29.00 11.49
C ALA A 756 2.26 28.34 12.85
N ARG A 757 3.52 28.01 13.16
CA ARG A 757 3.93 27.47 14.46
C ARG A 757 3.62 28.45 15.60
N ASP A 758 3.97 29.72 15.43
CA ASP A 758 3.73 30.76 16.44
C ASP A 758 2.23 30.98 16.67
N LEU A 759 1.43 31.04 15.61
CA LEU A 759 -0.03 31.14 15.70
C LEU A 759 -0.64 29.94 16.43
N ILE A 760 -0.20 28.72 16.12
CA ILE A 760 -0.67 27.51 16.82
C ILE A 760 -0.27 27.56 18.30
N TYR A 761 0.98 27.94 18.61
CA TYR A 761 1.45 28.04 19.98
C TYR A 761 0.61 29.05 20.78
N VAL A 762 0.40 30.26 20.25
CA VAL A 762 -0.40 31.30 20.92
C VAL A 762 -1.84 30.83 21.14
N ASN A 763 -2.47 30.25 20.12
CA ASN A 763 -3.84 29.77 20.21
C ASN A 763 -4.00 28.59 21.17
N LEU A 764 -2.98 27.73 21.29
CA LEU A 764 -3.07 26.47 22.05
C LEU A 764 -2.18 26.42 23.29
N LYS A 765 -1.62 27.56 23.73
CA LYS A 765 -0.68 27.64 24.87
C LYS A 765 -1.17 26.94 26.14
N GLU A 766 -2.48 27.00 26.41
CA GLU A 766 -3.11 26.34 27.55
C GLU A 766 -3.06 24.81 27.43
N PHE A 767 -3.24 24.27 26.23
CA PHE A 767 -3.19 22.83 25.97
C PHE A 767 -1.75 22.30 25.91
N ILE A 768 -0.79 23.16 25.52
CA ILE A 768 0.64 22.81 25.41
C ILE A 768 1.31 22.68 26.79
N LYS A 769 0.76 23.32 27.83
CA LYS A 769 1.28 23.17 29.20
C LYS A 769 1.32 21.68 29.60
N LYS A 770 2.46 21.25 30.17
CA LYS A 770 2.71 19.87 30.58
C LYS A 770 1.56 19.39 31.48
N ASN A 771 1.05 18.18 31.23
CA ASN A 771 -0.06 17.56 31.94
C ASN A 771 -1.45 18.21 31.76
N THR A 772 -1.67 19.17 30.84
CA THR A 772 -3.04 19.65 30.59
C THR A 772 -3.90 18.61 29.86
N ILE A 773 -3.35 18.00 28.81
CA ILE A 773 -4.02 16.96 28.02
C ILE A 773 -3.05 15.80 27.77
N SER A 774 -3.62 14.64 27.49
CA SER A 774 -2.89 13.42 27.07
C SER A 774 -3.17 13.08 25.61
N HIS A 775 -4.34 13.46 25.10
CA HIS A 775 -4.77 13.23 23.74
C HIS A 775 -5.39 14.50 23.16
N LEU A 776 -5.10 14.82 21.89
CA LEU A 776 -5.69 15.95 21.16
C LEU A 776 -6.55 15.46 19.98
N CYS A 777 -7.85 15.72 20.05
CA CYS A 777 -8.79 15.48 18.98
C CYS A 777 -8.77 16.62 17.96
N LEU A 778 -8.42 16.29 16.72
CA LEU A 778 -8.46 17.18 15.57
C LEU A 778 -9.87 17.20 14.97
N ALA A 779 -10.79 17.90 15.63
CA ALA A 779 -12.21 18.02 15.25
C ALA A 779 -12.42 18.98 14.06
N CYS A 780 -11.50 18.95 13.10
CA CYS A 780 -11.59 19.56 11.78
C CYS A 780 -10.70 18.72 10.86
N THR A 781 -11.25 18.24 9.74
CA THR A 781 -10.52 17.35 8.81
C THR A 781 -9.33 18.06 8.17
N HIS A 782 -9.37 19.39 8.05
CA HIS A 782 -8.24 20.22 7.60
C HIS A 782 -7.01 20.16 8.50
N TYR A 783 -7.17 19.91 9.80
CA TYR A 783 -6.07 20.00 10.76
C TYR A 783 -5.05 18.86 10.63
N ASP A 784 -5.38 17.82 9.86
CA ASP A 784 -4.40 16.79 9.49
C ASP A 784 -3.19 17.39 8.74
N TYR A 785 -3.35 18.51 8.01
CA TYR A 785 -2.23 19.23 7.39
C TYR A 785 -1.31 19.92 8.40
N LEU A 786 -1.80 20.24 9.59
CA LEU A 786 -1.04 20.87 10.68
C LEU A 786 -0.36 19.86 11.59
N LYS A 787 -0.51 18.55 11.33
CA LYS A 787 -0.12 17.50 12.27
C LYS A 787 1.38 17.48 12.57
N SER A 788 2.24 17.81 11.60
CA SER A 788 3.69 17.95 11.83
C SER A 788 3.97 19.10 12.79
N THR A 789 3.45 20.30 12.51
CA THR A 789 3.63 21.48 13.35
C THR A 789 3.04 21.29 14.75
N LEU A 790 1.89 20.61 14.86
CA LEU A 790 1.27 20.26 16.14
C LEU A 790 2.13 19.26 16.93
N LYS A 791 2.69 18.23 16.28
CA LYS A 791 3.60 17.28 16.94
C LYS A 791 4.82 17.99 17.54
N ASP A 792 5.42 18.92 16.79
CA ASP A 792 6.59 19.66 17.24
C ASP A 792 6.32 20.53 18.48
N LEU A 793 5.07 20.97 18.68
CA LEU A 793 4.66 21.81 19.80
C LEU A 793 4.16 21.03 21.02
N PHE A 794 3.50 19.88 20.79
CA PHE A 794 2.81 19.12 21.83
C PHE A 794 3.62 17.94 22.40
N GLY A 795 4.73 17.55 21.77
CA GLY A 795 5.58 16.46 22.26
C GLY A 795 4.86 15.10 22.29
N GLU A 796 4.71 14.51 23.48
CA GLU A 796 4.17 13.16 23.70
C GLU A 796 2.64 13.04 23.58
N VAL A 797 1.90 14.13 23.36
CA VAL A 797 0.43 14.07 23.25
C VAL A 797 0.00 13.28 22.00
N GLU A 798 -0.90 12.32 22.18
CA GLU A 798 -1.42 11.52 21.06
C GLU A 798 -2.52 12.26 20.28
N PHE A 799 -2.51 12.17 18.94
CA PHE A 799 -3.50 12.84 18.10
C PHE A 799 -4.60 11.90 17.61
N ILE A 800 -5.86 12.31 17.80
CA ILE A 800 -7.04 11.63 17.26
C ILE A 800 -7.48 12.39 16.01
N SER A 801 -7.21 11.81 14.84
CA SER A 801 -7.60 12.39 13.54
C SER A 801 -9.03 11.99 13.16
N THR A 802 -9.85 12.99 12.86
CA THR A 802 -11.21 12.77 12.35
C THR A 802 -11.22 12.27 10.89
N VAL A 803 -10.17 12.55 10.10
CA VAL A 803 -9.99 11.99 8.76
C VAL A 803 -9.92 10.47 8.82
N GLU A 804 -9.06 9.93 9.69
CA GLU A 804 -8.91 8.48 9.89
C GLU A 804 -10.22 7.83 10.33
N THR A 805 -11.03 8.52 11.13
CA THR A 805 -12.31 7.97 11.62
C THR A 805 -13.37 7.88 10.53
N VAL A 806 -13.44 8.86 9.61
CA VAL A 806 -14.34 8.81 8.45
C VAL A 806 -13.94 7.65 7.55
N ILE A 807 -12.64 7.49 7.33
CA ILE A 807 -12.07 6.42 6.52
C ILE A 807 -12.43 5.03 7.07
N GLU A 808 -12.18 4.81 8.36
CA GLU A 808 -12.50 3.53 9.02
C GLU A 808 -13.99 3.20 8.95
N GLU A 809 -14.87 4.19 9.13
CA GLU A 809 -16.32 3.94 9.05
C GLU A 809 -16.77 3.58 7.63
N VAL A 810 -16.18 4.20 6.60
CA VAL A 810 -16.41 3.82 5.20
C VAL A 810 -15.92 2.40 4.92
N GLN A 811 -14.72 2.04 5.41
CA GLN A 811 -14.17 0.68 5.24
C GLN A 811 -15.03 -0.38 5.94
N ASP A 812 -15.49 -0.12 7.16
CA ASP A 812 -16.37 -1.05 7.88
C ASP A 812 -17.66 -1.36 7.11
N ILE A 813 -18.24 -0.34 6.48
CA ILE A 813 -19.45 -0.48 5.67
C ILE A 813 -19.14 -1.23 4.38
N ILE A 814 -18.06 -0.87 3.70
CA ILE A 814 -17.68 -1.50 2.43
C ILE A 814 -17.31 -2.97 2.59
N ASN A 815 -16.64 -3.34 3.69
CA ASN A 815 -16.31 -4.73 3.99
C ASN A 815 -17.55 -5.61 4.21
N GLN A 816 -18.72 -5.02 4.45
CA GLN A 816 -20.00 -5.71 4.59
C GLN A 816 -20.79 -5.74 3.26
N ILE A 817 -20.39 -4.94 2.27
CA ILE A 817 -21.04 -4.86 0.97
C ILE A 817 -20.30 -5.78 0.00
N PRO A 818 -20.98 -6.73 -0.66
CA PRO A 818 -20.38 -7.49 -1.75
C PRO A 818 -20.13 -6.55 -2.93
N LEU A 819 -18.94 -5.96 -2.99
CA LEU A 819 -18.53 -5.08 -4.06
C LEU A 819 -18.41 -5.84 -5.37
N GLN A 820 -19.01 -5.28 -6.41
CA GLN A 820 -18.93 -5.83 -7.76
C GLN A 820 -17.63 -5.39 -8.42
N MET A 821 -17.09 -6.21 -9.33
CA MET A 821 -15.94 -5.81 -10.13
C MET A 821 -16.30 -4.65 -11.06
N GLY A 822 -15.39 -3.68 -11.17
CA GLY A 822 -15.50 -2.52 -12.05
C GLY A 822 -14.33 -1.57 -11.83
N GLU A 823 -14.18 -0.61 -12.73
CA GLU A 823 -13.22 0.48 -12.55
C GLU A 823 -13.72 1.46 -11.48
N ARG A 824 -12.77 2.13 -10.82
CA ARG A 824 -13.11 3.20 -9.88
C ARG A 824 -13.14 4.51 -10.63
N GLU A 825 -14.28 5.19 -10.59
CA GLU A 825 -14.44 6.52 -11.16
C GLU A 825 -14.32 7.57 -10.06
N LEU A 826 -13.61 8.66 -10.34
CA LEU A 826 -13.53 9.83 -9.46
C LEU A 826 -14.03 11.06 -10.20
N GLU A 827 -15.11 11.65 -9.69
CA GLU A 827 -15.70 12.89 -10.21
C GLU A 827 -15.53 14.02 -9.18
N PHE A 828 -15.03 15.17 -9.64
CA PHE A 828 -14.90 16.38 -8.83
C PHE A 828 -16.04 17.36 -9.11
N ILE A 829 -16.79 17.70 -8.07
CA ILE A 829 -17.88 18.67 -8.09
C ILE A 829 -17.43 19.89 -7.28
N LYS A 830 -17.11 20.98 -7.98
CA LYS A 830 -16.60 22.22 -7.36
C LYS A 830 -17.64 23.32 -7.50
N ARG A 831 -18.08 23.91 -6.37
CA ARG A 831 -18.74 25.22 -6.38
C ARG A 831 -17.68 26.30 -6.14
N ALA A 832 -17.31 26.99 -7.21
CA ALA A 832 -16.34 28.06 -7.18
C ALA A 832 -16.96 29.36 -6.65
N ARG A 833 -16.16 30.12 -5.88
CA ARG A 833 -16.49 31.48 -5.45
C ARG A 833 -16.17 32.45 -6.59
N LYS A 834 -17.02 33.45 -6.86
CA LYS A 834 -16.66 34.57 -7.73
C LYS A 834 -15.69 35.48 -6.97
N GLY A 835 -14.45 35.64 -7.46
CA GLY A 835 -13.44 36.59 -6.92
C GLY A 835 -12.30 35.98 -6.08
N LYS A 836 -11.12 36.64 -6.11
CA LYS A 836 -9.90 36.31 -5.34
C LYS A 836 -9.96 36.89 -3.91
N ASP A 837 -10.95 36.51 -3.12
CA ASP A 837 -11.26 37.16 -1.82
C ASP A 837 -10.81 36.34 -0.59
N LEU A 838 -9.97 35.31 -0.78
CA LEU A 838 -9.53 34.46 0.32
C LEU A 838 -8.55 35.19 1.24
N ASP A 839 -7.64 35.98 0.66
CA ASP A 839 -6.65 36.77 1.41
C ASP A 839 -7.32 37.86 2.26
N ARG A 840 -8.41 38.45 1.75
CA ARG A 840 -9.28 39.38 2.50
C ARG A 840 -9.95 38.72 3.70
N LEU A 841 -10.53 37.52 3.54
CA LEU A 841 -11.13 36.79 4.65
C LEU A 841 -10.11 36.29 5.67
N ILE A 842 -8.90 35.92 5.22
CA ILE A 842 -7.79 35.59 6.11
C ILE A 842 -7.45 36.79 6.99
N LEU A 843 -7.32 37.98 6.40
CA LEU A 843 -7.04 39.23 7.11
C LEU A 843 -8.21 39.64 8.03
N GLU A 844 -9.46 39.55 7.57
CA GLU A 844 -10.65 39.85 8.36
C GLU A 844 -10.81 38.90 9.55
N ASP A 845 -10.53 37.60 9.41
CA ASP A 845 -10.62 36.62 10.51
C ASP A 845 -9.47 36.79 11.53
N ILE A 846 -8.27 37.15 11.05
CA ILE A 846 -7.13 37.51 11.92
C ILE A 846 -7.47 38.77 12.74
N ILE A 847 -7.99 39.81 12.08
CA ILE A 847 -8.33 41.10 12.70
C ILE A 847 -9.58 41.02 13.60
N SER A 848 -10.60 40.23 13.24
CA SER A 848 -11.84 40.07 14.00
C SER A 848 -11.75 39.08 15.17
N SER A 849 -10.61 38.39 15.32
CA SER A 849 -10.34 37.55 16.50
C SER A 849 -10.13 38.43 17.74
N GLN A 850 -11.24 38.78 18.41
CA GLN A 850 -11.31 39.75 19.52
C GLN A 850 -10.56 39.37 20.83
N ASN A 851 -9.60 38.44 20.82
CA ASN A 851 -8.92 37.95 22.03
C ASN A 851 -7.38 37.92 21.92
N LEU A 852 -6.77 38.93 21.30
CA LEU A 852 -5.31 39.12 21.34
C LEU A 852 -4.96 40.28 22.27
N SER A 853 -4.09 40.02 23.24
CA SER A 853 -3.54 41.01 24.19
C SER A 853 -2.67 42.06 23.47
N PRO A 854 -2.45 43.24 24.06
CA PRO A 854 -1.60 44.29 23.48
C PRO A 854 -0.18 43.80 23.12
N GLU A 855 0.38 42.90 23.91
CA GLU A 855 1.69 42.27 23.67
C GLU A 855 1.67 41.29 22.48
N GLU A 856 0.52 40.64 22.22
CA GLU A 856 0.29 39.75 21.07
C GLU A 856 0.09 40.54 19.76
N LYS A 857 -0.36 41.80 19.83
CA LYS A 857 -0.44 42.71 18.68
C LYS A 857 0.93 43.24 18.27
N VAL A 858 1.80 43.55 19.24
CA VAL A 858 3.19 44.01 18.99
C VAL A 858 4.02 42.93 18.26
N LYS A 859 3.77 41.64 18.52
CA LYS A 859 4.45 40.53 17.82
C LYS A 859 3.98 40.27 16.38
N LEU A 860 2.82 40.82 15.98
CA LEU A 860 2.26 40.72 14.63
C LEU A 860 2.52 41.99 13.79
N GLY A 861 3.25 42.96 14.34
CA GLY A 861 3.36 44.35 13.86
C GLY A 861 4.01 44.58 12.49
N ASP A 862 4.78 43.64 11.93
CA ASP A 862 5.53 43.89 10.68
C ASP A 862 4.66 44.12 9.42
N ARG A 863 3.35 43.84 9.48
CA ARG A 863 2.41 44.16 8.38
C ARG A 863 1.52 45.37 8.64
N GLU A 864 1.27 45.71 9.89
CA GLU A 864 0.50 46.91 10.24
C GLU A 864 1.32 48.17 9.94
N ASP A 865 2.62 48.13 10.23
CA ASP A 865 3.56 49.22 9.94
C ASP A 865 3.86 49.38 8.45
N GLN A 866 3.84 48.30 7.67
CA GLN A 866 3.90 48.39 6.19
C GLN A 866 2.67 49.09 5.61
N ILE A 867 1.48 48.78 6.10
CA ILE A 867 0.23 49.40 5.66
C ILE A 867 0.15 50.87 6.13
N LYS A 868 0.58 51.15 7.36
CA LYS A 868 0.68 52.53 7.90
C LYS A 868 1.69 53.38 7.13
N ASN A 869 2.87 52.84 6.80
CA ASN A 869 3.86 53.54 5.96
C ASN A 869 3.36 53.82 4.53
N ILE A 870 2.53 52.92 3.96
CA ILE A 870 1.91 53.15 2.65
C ILE A 870 0.85 54.27 2.71
N LEU A 871 0.11 54.37 3.82
CA LEU A 871 -0.87 55.45 4.05
C LEU A 871 -0.20 56.80 4.33
N GLN A 872 0.94 56.80 5.03
CA GLN A 872 1.73 57.99 5.35
C GLN A 872 2.24 58.70 4.08
N ASN A 873 2.52 57.94 3.01
CA ASN A 873 2.91 58.49 1.71
C ASN A 873 1.76 59.08 0.86
N LYS A 874 0.48 58.88 1.26
CA LYS A 874 -0.70 59.34 0.49
C LYS A 874 -1.59 60.33 1.22
N LEU A 875 -1.51 60.39 2.54
CA LEU A 875 -2.19 61.39 3.36
C LEU A 875 -1.18 62.51 3.64
N GLU A 876 -1.04 63.48 2.72
CA GLU A 876 -0.13 64.62 2.91
C GLU A 876 -0.36 65.28 4.28
N GLY A 877 0.65 65.20 5.15
CA GLY A 877 0.65 65.86 6.46
C GLY A 877 0.05 65.08 7.64
N ILE A 878 -0.18 63.75 7.53
CA ILE A 878 -0.65 62.92 8.65
C ILE A 878 0.41 61.84 8.97
N THR A 879 0.82 61.75 10.23
CA THR A 879 1.78 60.73 10.71
C THR A 879 1.08 59.42 11.10
N ALA A 880 1.80 58.29 11.10
CA ALA A 880 1.21 56.98 11.43
C ALA A 880 0.61 56.92 12.86
N ASP A 881 1.19 57.68 13.78
CA ASP A 881 0.79 57.75 15.20
C ASP A 881 -0.51 58.53 15.42
N GLU A 882 -0.93 59.29 14.42
CA GLU A 882 -2.12 60.12 14.47
C GLU A 882 -3.41 59.33 14.10
N ILE A 883 -3.28 58.14 13.53
CA ILE A 883 -4.45 57.33 13.14
C ILE A 883 -5.06 56.64 14.37
N GLU A 884 -6.23 57.13 14.81
CA GLU A 884 -6.98 56.59 15.96
C GLU A 884 -7.59 55.21 15.67
N GLU A 885 -8.11 55.00 14.46
CA GLU A 885 -8.79 53.76 14.08
C GLU A 885 -8.73 53.52 12.56
N MET A 886 -8.53 52.27 12.13
CA MET A 886 -8.43 51.91 10.71
C MET A 886 -9.27 50.66 10.40
N LYS A 887 -10.21 50.76 9.45
CA LYS A 887 -11.09 49.67 9.03
C LYS A 887 -11.26 49.64 7.52
N PHE A 888 -10.96 48.50 6.88
CA PHE A 888 -11.22 48.32 5.45
C PHE A 888 -12.72 48.50 5.15
N PHE A 889 -13.03 49.29 4.13
CA PHE A 889 -14.40 49.53 3.67
C PHE A 889 -14.75 48.63 2.48
N ASP A 890 -13.82 48.51 1.52
CA ASP A 890 -13.90 47.56 0.41
C ASP A 890 -12.51 47.14 -0.09
N SER A 891 -12.45 46.37 -1.19
CA SER A 891 -11.19 45.85 -1.76
C SER A 891 -10.22 46.94 -2.21
N ASN A 892 -10.69 48.18 -2.35
CA ASN A 892 -9.93 49.30 -2.90
C ASN A 892 -9.92 50.51 -1.97
N SER A 893 -10.41 50.39 -0.72
CA SER A 893 -10.45 51.53 0.18
C SER A 893 -10.50 51.18 1.66
N VAL A 894 -9.97 52.10 2.48
CA VAL A 894 -9.92 51.98 3.93
C VAL A 894 -10.53 53.21 4.58
N LYS A 895 -11.42 53.01 5.56
CA LYS A 895 -11.83 54.07 6.49
C LYS A 895 -10.76 54.27 7.56
N VAL A 896 -10.33 55.50 7.70
CA VAL A 896 -9.33 55.95 8.66
C VAL A 896 -9.96 57.04 9.53
N LYS A 897 -9.85 56.91 10.84
CA LYS A 897 -10.30 57.93 11.81
C LYS A 897 -9.09 58.65 12.38
N TYR A 898 -9.10 59.98 12.27
CA TYR A 898 -8.06 60.86 12.82
C TYR A 898 -8.67 62.21 13.20
N ASN A 899 -8.26 62.77 14.35
CA ASN A 899 -8.80 64.01 14.92
C ASN A 899 -10.34 64.00 15.01
N GLY A 900 -10.89 62.86 15.43
CA GLY A 900 -12.35 62.66 15.56
C GLY A 900 -13.14 62.66 14.24
N LYS A 901 -12.50 62.68 13.07
CA LYS A 901 -13.15 62.64 11.75
C LYS A 901 -12.82 61.35 11.00
N GLU A 902 -13.83 60.71 10.42
CA GLU A 902 -13.64 59.56 9.53
C GLU A 902 -13.40 60.01 8.07
N ARG A 903 -12.43 59.40 7.40
CA ARG A 903 -12.18 59.57 5.96
C ARG A 903 -12.01 58.22 5.27
N LEU A 904 -12.45 58.15 4.01
CA LEU A 904 -12.27 56.98 3.15
C LEU A 904 -11.08 57.20 2.22
N VAL A 905 -10.09 56.31 2.26
CA VAL A 905 -8.83 56.40 1.51
C VAL A 905 -8.79 55.31 0.44
N SER A 906 -8.59 55.68 -0.82
CA SER A 906 -8.53 54.75 -1.96
C SER A 906 -7.12 54.13 -2.12
N LEU A 907 -7.08 52.83 -2.36
CA LEU A 907 -5.89 51.99 -2.53
C LEU A 907 -5.49 51.79 -4.01
N PHE A 908 -6.20 52.40 -4.97
CA PHE A 908 -6.21 52.05 -6.41
C PHE A 908 -4.92 52.32 -7.23
N HIS A 909 -3.75 52.57 -6.62
CA HIS A 909 -2.46 52.64 -7.35
C HIS A 909 -1.46 51.66 -6.72
N LEU A 910 -1.85 50.38 -6.69
CA LEU A 910 -1.03 49.24 -6.33
C LEU A 910 -0.99 48.31 -7.55
N GLN A 911 -0.20 48.66 -8.57
CA GLN A 911 0.31 47.72 -9.57
C GLN A 911 1.82 47.80 -9.59
#